data_AF-A0A7V5R0V1-F1
#
_entry.id   AF-A0A7V5R0V1-F1
#
_cell.length_a   1.000
_cell.length_b   1.000
_cell.length_c   1.000
_cell.angle_alpha   90.00
_cell.angle_beta   90.00
_cell.angle_gamma   90.00
#
_symmetry.space_group_name_H-M   'P 1'
#
loop_
_entity.id
_entity.type
_entity.pdbx_description
1 polymer ?
#
loop_
_entity_poly.entity_id
_entity_poly.type
_entity_poly.pdbx_seq_one_letter_code
_entity_poly.pdbx_strand_id
1 'polypeptide(L)'
;MNNYYKKWNFECNTSKDLYYIRTFSGLVCHQLINKADFYKITFNQHPNLERYLLLLNKEHWLAINQLICDGKKYQHRQAIIDKRYLMAALKKVNISISNRHDGYHRITLGDFAAQDKQLIDNEVTSFAQWQQTLKDIWLSGHNINWQQLYPESSFKRLSLPAYQFDKKTFWAQQKVLAPTDYIINTEASEPPKNIDIEPTNNKKYSKEAIKQEVKKALSSILLLDIDQVNLKKNFEAYGMDSMGYTQLSECLNDQYHTSLTPACFYGFKTVENLIECIEQEECENLEPKSTNEQEKSITESIEVNTEENNDIAIIGYAGILPKAPTVDDFWHNLVNGVDGISEIPAFRWDWREYYSSNAGEKNKSPSKWGGFMPGIAAFDAAYFGITPQEAKFMDPQQRLLLQTTWQALEHSGHMPAAFAGTDTGVFVGASTSDYEELIRKHELVAHASTGMNRSIIANRISFLLDLQGPSELIDTACSSSMVAIHKAVEAIKQGHCQYAIAAGVNALITPTHFLSYGKAGMLSADGHCKTFDADANGYVRGEGVGVLILKSLDKAIQDGDSIHAVIKASGMNHGGRASSLTAPNPNAQAQLIYDIYRKANINSHSIDYIENHGTGTPLGDPIEINGLNKAFRDLAEHEGQNKELLDHKCLLASVKSNIGHLEAAAGVAGVLKVILALKNQVLPASQNIKKINPLIKLNDKRFEILRHNRPWKSGDLGKLRRAGVSSFGFGGVNAHVVLEEFIQENKGRAAFQQNIFVLSAKNKAALDQYVNNYITYISEHKADISLQNLLYTLQLGRNPEKYRLAVPTENIEQLLSALKDYQSAVNSAAFFTAVAVEDYQETTAADIVAMISTNKLSELAHSWTQGAD
;
A
#
# COMPACT_ATOMS: atom_id res chain seq x y z
N MET A 1 -10.78 66.41 4.44
CA MET A 1 -11.58 67.15 3.44
C MET A 1 -10.93 68.53 3.23
N ASN A 2 -10.03 68.80 2.28
CA ASN A 2 -10.14 68.41 0.88
C ASN A 2 -8.78 68.38 0.12
N ASN A 3 -7.62 68.25 0.78
CA ASN A 3 -6.34 68.25 0.03
C ASN A 3 -5.19 67.38 0.60
N TYR A 4 -5.49 66.35 1.40
CA TYR A 4 -4.46 65.40 1.89
C TYR A 4 -4.77 63.91 1.62
N TYR A 5 -5.71 63.61 0.71
CA TYR A 5 -6.17 62.24 0.42
C TYR A 5 -6.01 61.83 -1.06
N LYS A 6 -4.80 61.90 -1.63
CA LYS A 6 -4.61 61.53 -3.06
C LYS A 6 -3.33 60.78 -3.42
N LYS A 7 -2.82 59.88 -2.58
CA LYS A 7 -1.65 59.06 -2.99
C LYS A 7 -1.59 57.58 -2.60
N TRP A 8 -2.58 57.02 -1.91
CA TRP A 8 -2.53 55.60 -1.52
C TRP A 8 -3.91 54.95 -1.61
N ASN A 9 -4.42 54.86 -2.84
CA ASN A 9 -5.69 54.22 -3.19
C ASN A 9 -5.79 52.79 -2.59
N PHE A 10 -6.38 52.66 -1.40
CA PHE A 10 -6.89 51.39 -0.88
C PHE A 10 -8.20 51.65 -0.13
N GLU A 11 -9.29 51.20 -0.73
CA GLU A 11 -10.60 51.04 -0.10
C GLU A 11 -10.55 49.78 0.77
N CYS A 12 -10.85 49.93 2.06
CA CYS A 12 -10.82 48.85 3.04
C CYS A 12 -12.28 48.50 3.38
N ASN A 13 -12.74 47.34 2.93
CA ASN A 13 -13.98 46.71 3.36
C ASN A 13 -13.65 45.27 3.76
N THR A 14 -13.27 45.06 5.03
CA THR A 14 -13.70 43.96 5.93
C THR A 14 -12.75 43.79 7.14
N SER A 15 -13.28 43.21 8.21
CA SER A 15 -12.81 43.17 9.61
C SER A 15 -11.50 42.40 9.91
N LYS A 16 -10.61 42.16 8.93
CA LYS A 16 -9.31 41.49 9.15
C LYS A 16 -8.12 42.44 9.41
N ASP A 17 -8.26 43.75 9.17
CA ASP A 17 -7.15 44.71 9.29
C ASP A 17 -6.98 45.35 10.69
N LEU A 18 -7.87 45.05 11.64
CA LEU A 18 -7.73 45.47 13.05
C LEU A 18 -6.75 44.60 13.87
N TYR A 19 -6.30 43.45 13.32
CA TYR A 19 -5.43 42.52 14.05
C TYR A 19 -3.93 42.85 13.92
N TYR A 20 -3.50 43.48 12.82
CA TYR A 20 -2.08 43.83 12.61
C TYR A 20 -1.60 45.04 13.41
N ILE A 21 -2.51 45.88 13.90
CA ILE A 21 -2.20 47.09 14.70
C ILE A 21 -1.91 46.74 16.18
N ARG A 22 -2.36 45.58 16.67
CA ARG A 22 -2.11 45.13 18.05
C ARG A 22 -0.75 44.46 18.24
N THR A 23 -0.16 43.92 17.16
CA THR A 23 1.13 43.22 17.22
C THR A 23 2.33 44.15 16.96
N PHE A 24 2.10 45.32 16.35
CA PHE A 24 3.13 46.34 16.14
C PHE A 24 3.39 47.21 17.39
N SER A 25 2.46 47.23 18.35
CA SER A 25 2.57 48.02 19.59
C SER A 25 3.38 47.34 20.70
N GLY A 26 3.71 46.04 20.58
CA GLY A 26 4.57 45.33 21.54
C GLY A 26 6.07 45.37 21.22
N LEU A 27 6.44 45.52 19.95
CA LEU A 27 7.85 45.56 19.53
C LEU A 27 8.45 46.97 19.50
N VAL A 28 7.62 48.00 19.65
CA VAL A 28 8.04 49.33 20.10
C VAL A 28 7.92 49.38 21.63
N CYS A 29 8.47 48.35 22.29
CA CYS A 29 9.06 48.50 23.61
C CYS A 29 9.98 49.70 23.54
N HIS A 30 9.40 50.82 23.95
CA HIS A 30 10.04 51.92 24.63
C HIS A 30 11.50 52.05 24.25
N GLN A 31 11.70 52.80 23.16
CA GLN A 31 12.89 53.56 22.89
C GLN A 31 13.65 53.84 24.19
N LEU A 32 14.84 53.26 24.27
CA LEU A 32 16.03 54.03 24.57
C LEU A 32 15.81 54.95 25.77
N ILE A 33 15.77 54.29 26.94
CA ILE A 33 16.03 54.87 28.26
C ILE A 33 16.93 56.10 28.08
N ASN A 34 16.37 57.27 28.39
CA ASN A 34 17.10 58.52 28.34
C ASN A 34 18.39 58.37 29.16
N LYS A 35 19.48 58.96 28.66
CA LYS A 35 20.85 58.87 29.22
C LYS A 35 20.94 59.18 30.74
N ALA A 36 19.93 59.84 31.30
CA ALA A 36 19.80 60.15 32.73
C ALA A 36 19.35 58.96 33.60
N ASP A 37 18.61 57.99 33.07
CA ASP A 37 18.14 56.82 33.82
C ASP A 37 19.14 55.65 33.78
N PHE A 38 20.02 55.59 32.76
CA PHE A 38 21.13 54.63 32.72
C PHE A 38 22.13 54.84 33.87
N TYR A 39 22.35 56.09 34.28
CA TYR A 39 23.20 56.42 35.44
C TYR A 39 22.54 56.11 36.79
N LYS A 40 21.19 56.07 36.86
CA LYS A 40 20.46 55.63 38.06
C LYS A 40 20.49 54.11 38.24
N ILE A 41 20.49 53.35 37.14
CA ILE A 41 20.53 51.88 37.17
C ILE A 41 21.93 51.36 37.53
N THR A 42 23.00 52.09 37.21
CA THR A 42 24.38 51.65 37.51
C THR A 42 24.75 51.73 39.00
N PHE A 43 23.93 52.33 39.87
CA PHE A 43 24.27 52.48 41.29
C PHE A 43 23.23 51.99 42.31
N ASN A 44 22.17 51.29 41.90
CA ASN A 44 21.33 50.57 42.86
C ASN A 44 21.05 49.14 42.38
N GLN A 45 21.55 48.19 43.18
CA GLN A 45 21.56 46.75 42.96
C GLN A 45 20.18 46.22 42.53
N HIS A 46 20.06 45.82 41.26
CA HIS A 46 18.90 45.09 40.77
C HIS A 46 19.19 43.58 40.77
N PRO A 47 18.38 42.72 41.42
CA PRO A 47 18.73 41.32 41.69
C PRO A 47 18.86 40.39 40.47
N ASN A 48 18.49 40.88 39.28
CA ASN A 48 18.47 40.07 38.06
C ASN A 48 19.64 40.38 37.10
N LEU A 49 20.51 41.33 37.43
CA LEU A 49 21.65 41.66 36.56
C LEU A 49 22.71 40.56 36.53
N GLU A 50 22.92 39.86 37.66
CA GLU A 50 23.84 38.69 37.73
C GLU A 50 23.40 37.54 36.81
N ARG A 51 22.08 37.33 36.64
CA ARG A 51 21.54 36.27 35.77
C ARG A 51 21.76 36.52 34.29
N TYR A 52 21.71 37.78 33.84
CA TYR A 52 22.00 38.12 32.44
C TYR A 52 23.51 38.07 32.13
N LEU A 53 24.34 38.33 33.14
CA LEU A 53 25.81 38.30 33.01
C LEU A 53 26.38 36.88 32.99
N LEU A 54 25.70 35.89 33.57
CA LEU A 54 26.12 34.48 33.57
C LEU A 54 25.92 33.73 32.23
N LEU A 55 25.15 34.30 31.28
CA LEU A 55 24.86 33.68 29.98
C LEU A 55 25.91 34.01 28.89
N LEU A 56 26.90 34.86 29.18
CA LEU A 56 27.93 35.24 28.22
C LEU A 56 29.28 34.76 28.72
N ASN A 57 29.87 33.77 28.04
CA ASN A 57 31.25 33.38 28.30
C ASN A 57 32.23 34.49 27.84
N LYS A 58 33.48 34.41 28.32
CA LYS A 58 34.53 35.40 28.06
C LYS A 58 34.85 35.58 26.56
N GLU A 59 34.61 34.55 25.75
CA GLU A 59 34.81 34.57 24.29
C GLU A 59 33.69 35.34 23.57
N HIS A 60 32.43 35.19 24.00
CA HIS A 60 31.31 35.99 23.50
C HIS A 60 31.49 37.48 23.80
N TRP A 61 32.05 37.79 24.98
CA TRP A 61 32.40 39.17 25.34
C TRP A 61 33.51 39.72 24.43
N LEU A 62 34.57 38.96 24.15
CA LEU A 62 35.63 39.39 23.23
C LEU A 62 35.13 39.59 21.80
N ALA A 63 34.29 38.69 21.29
CA ALA A 63 33.75 38.78 19.92
C ALA A 63 32.83 39.99 19.73
N ILE A 64 31.96 40.28 20.70
CA ILE A 64 31.08 41.45 20.67
C ILE A 64 31.90 42.73 20.81
N ASN A 65 32.91 42.74 21.68
CA ASN A 65 33.76 43.91 21.87
C ASN A 65 34.68 44.17 20.66
N GLN A 66 35.13 43.13 19.96
CA GLN A 66 35.85 43.23 18.68
C GLN A 66 34.95 43.80 17.58
N LEU A 67 33.70 43.33 17.47
CA LEU A 67 32.70 43.84 16.52
C LEU A 67 32.35 45.32 16.77
N ILE A 68 32.24 45.73 18.04
CA ILE A 68 32.00 47.13 18.42
C ILE A 68 33.23 47.99 18.14
N CYS A 69 34.44 47.49 18.38
CA CYS A 69 35.69 48.19 18.06
C CYS A 69 35.92 48.33 16.55
N ASP A 70 35.59 47.30 15.76
CA ASP A 70 35.68 47.33 14.30
C ASP A 70 34.61 48.25 13.69
N GLY A 71 33.40 48.28 14.28
CA GLY A 71 32.36 49.25 13.92
C GLY A 71 32.74 50.71 14.22
N LYS A 72 33.55 50.96 15.27
CA LYS A 72 34.08 52.29 15.59
C LYS A 72 35.18 52.76 14.62
N LYS A 73 35.91 51.86 13.97
CA LYS A 73 36.91 52.22 12.93
C LYS A 73 36.30 52.74 11.62
N TYR A 74 35.01 52.53 11.39
CA TYR A 74 34.29 52.96 10.17
C TYR A 74 33.49 54.26 10.33
N GLN A 75 33.91 55.17 11.22
CA GLN A 75 33.18 56.41 11.52
C GLN A 75 33.29 57.56 10.49
N HIS A 76 33.78 57.31 9.28
CA HIS A 76 33.75 58.32 8.21
C HIS A 76 33.19 57.76 6.90
N ARG A 77 31.89 57.46 6.92
CA ARG A 77 30.87 57.78 5.89
C ARG A 77 29.65 56.91 6.14
N GLN A 78 28.46 57.50 6.03
CA GLN A 78 27.16 56.84 6.18
C GLN A 78 27.14 55.44 5.53
N ALA A 79 27.15 54.41 6.37
CA ALA A 79 26.95 53.04 5.94
C ALA A 79 25.66 52.54 6.59
N ILE A 80 24.63 52.39 5.76
CA ILE A 80 23.53 51.47 6.03
C ILE A 80 24.20 50.12 6.26
N ILE A 81 24.03 49.54 7.45
CA ILE A 81 24.51 48.18 7.74
C ILE A 81 23.68 47.27 6.84
N ASP A 82 24.27 46.87 5.71
CA ASP A 82 23.64 45.95 4.76
C ASP A 82 23.41 44.61 5.48
N LYS A 83 22.17 44.10 5.38
CA LYS A 83 21.73 42.80 5.88
C LYS A 83 22.73 41.68 5.54
N ARG A 84 23.43 41.78 4.41
CA ARG A 84 24.47 40.82 3.99
C ARG A 84 25.71 40.80 4.89
N TYR A 85 26.13 41.96 5.41
CA TYR A 85 27.30 42.05 6.32
C TYR A 85 26.97 41.50 7.70
N LEU A 86 25.76 41.78 8.20
CA LEU A 86 25.26 41.21 9.46
C LEU A 86 25.11 39.68 9.37
N MET A 87 24.57 39.18 8.25
CA MET A 87 24.45 37.74 8.00
C MET A 87 25.80 37.04 7.81
N ALA A 88 26.79 37.72 7.21
CA ALA A 88 28.15 37.19 7.07
C ALA A 88 28.91 37.17 8.41
N ALA A 89 28.68 38.16 9.28
CA ALA A 89 29.23 38.20 10.63
C ALA A 89 28.60 37.11 11.52
N LEU A 90 27.27 36.93 11.44
CA LEU A 90 26.53 35.86 12.13
C LEU A 90 26.86 34.46 11.61
N LYS A 91 27.36 34.32 10.37
CA LYS A 91 27.91 33.05 9.87
C LYS A 91 29.31 32.73 10.40
N LYS A 92 30.09 33.74 10.78
CA LYS A 92 31.45 33.56 11.33
C LYS A 92 31.44 33.26 12.82
N VAL A 93 30.43 33.74 13.54
CA VAL A 93 30.14 33.29 14.91
C VAL A 93 29.28 32.04 14.75
N ASN A 94 29.88 30.86 14.81
CA ASN A 94 29.23 29.57 14.54
C ASN A 94 28.19 29.21 15.63
N ILE A 95 27.15 30.03 15.76
CA ILE A 95 25.99 29.76 16.60
C ILE A 95 25.10 28.86 15.74
N SER A 96 25.42 27.56 15.74
CA SER A 96 24.36 26.58 15.58
C SER A 96 23.39 26.85 16.72
N ILE A 97 22.15 27.21 16.44
CA ILE A 97 21.07 27.00 17.41
C ILE A 97 20.83 25.48 17.38
N SER A 98 21.78 24.75 17.94
CA SER A 98 21.55 23.39 18.39
C SER A 98 20.75 23.55 19.67
N ASN A 99 19.45 23.30 19.58
CA ASN A 99 18.64 22.99 20.75
C ASN A 99 19.17 21.69 21.36
N ARG A 100 20.20 21.80 22.19
CA ARG A 100 20.59 20.77 23.15
C ARG A 100 20.98 21.46 24.46
N HIS A 101 20.33 20.99 25.53
CA HIS A 101 20.48 21.32 26.95
C HIS A 101 19.72 22.60 27.37
N ASP A 102 18.66 22.59 28.18
CA ASP A 102 18.16 21.58 29.13
C ASP A 102 16.65 21.38 29.00
N GLY A 103 16.21 20.14 29.25
CA GLY A 103 14.86 19.68 29.01
C GLY A 103 13.83 20.31 29.94
N TYR A 104 13.18 21.38 29.49
CA TYR A 104 11.78 21.73 29.76
C TYR A 104 11.37 22.73 28.66
N HIS A 105 10.82 22.24 27.55
CA HIS A 105 10.22 23.12 26.56
C HIS A 105 8.88 23.63 27.09
N ARG A 106 8.78 24.96 27.14
CA ARG A 106 7.55 25.71 27.42
C ARG A 106 6.57 25.43 26.27
N ILE A 107 5.57 24.59 26.51
CA ILE A 107 4.46 24.33 25.59
C ILE A 107 3.78 25.67 25.27
N THR A 108 3.76 26.06 23.99
CA THR A 108 3.09 27.28 23.54
C THR A 108 1.59 27.03 23.40
N LEU A 109 0.76 28.00 23.80
CA LEU A 109 -0.71 28.01 23.84
C LEU A 109 -1.46 27.67 22.53
N GLY A 110 -0.82 27.10 21.50
CA GLY A 110 -1.48 26.57 20.30
C GLY A 110 -2.24 25.26 20.54
N ASP A 111 -1.99 24.58 21.66
CA ASP A 111 -2.36 23.17 21.88
C ASP A 111 -3.73 22.97 22.57
N PHE A 112 -4.53 24.04 22.70
CA PHE A 112 -5.84 24.01 23.34
C PHE A 112 -6.86 24.88 22.59
N ALA A 113 -8.16 24.54 22.67
CA ALA A 113 -9.22 25.34 22.05
C ALA A 113 -9.25 26.76 22.65
N ALA A 114 -9.70 27.75 21.88
CA ALA A 114 -9.61 29.17 22.25
C ALA A 114 -10.31 29.53 23.58
N GLN A 115 -11.26 28.70 24.04
CA GLN A 115 -12.02 28.87 25.28
C GLN A 115 -11.23 28.38 26.51
N ASP A 116 -10.28 27.45 26.32
CA ASP A 116 -9.49 26.81 27.40
C ASP A 116 -8.21 27.60 27.74
N LYS A 117 -7.86 28.59 26.92
CA LYS A 117 -6.68 29.46 27.14
C LYS A 117 -6.74 30.26 28.44
N GLN A 118 -7.94 30.55 28.95
CA GLN A 118 -8.11 31.32 30.18
C GLN A 118 -7.72 30.54 31.45
N LEU A 119 -7.70 29.21 31.42
CA LEU A 119 -7.29 28.37 32.56
C LEU A 119 -5.77 28.21 32.69
N ILE A 120 -5.02 28.49 31.61
CA ILE A 120 -3.57 28.25 31.50
C ILE A 120 -2.77 29.57 31.53
N ASP A 121 -3.40 30.68 31.94
CA ASP A 121 -2.71 31.97 32.04
C ASP A 121 -1.75 32.02 33.26
N ASN A 122 -0.47 31.78 32.96
CA ASN A 122 0.74 32.31 33.63
C ASN A 122 1.46 31.56 34.77
N GLU A 123 1.05 30.38 35.25
CA GLU A 123 1.70 29.83 36.49
C GLU A 123 2.16 28.36 36.48
N VAL A 124 2.36 27.73 35.32
CA VAL A 124 3.02 26.41 35.31
C VAL A 124 4.54 26.60 35.32
N THR A 125 5.13 26.56 36.52
CA THR A 125 6.59 26.72 36.73
C THR A 125 7.31 25.42 37.11
N SER A 126 6.56 24.32 37.28
CA SER A 126 7.10 23.01 37.66
C SER A 126 6.29 21.86 37.06
N PHE A 127 6.92 20.68 36.95
CA PHE A 127 6.28 19.45 36.46
C PHE A 127 5.09 19.01 37.33
N ALA A 128 5.17 19.20 38.66
CA ALA A 128 4.07 18.90 39.57
C ALA A 128 2.85 19.81 39.36
N GLN A 129 3.06 21.11 39.12
CA GLN A 129 1.97 22.04 38.76
C GLN A 129 1.36 21.70 37.39
N TRP A 130 2.18 21.23 36.46
CA TRP A 130 1.72 20.79 35.14
C TRP A 130 0.81 19.56 35.25
N GLN A 131 1.23 18.54 36.01
CA GLN A 131 0.41 17.35 36.28
C GLN A 131 -0.92 17.70 36.94
N GLN A 132 -0.90 18.65 37.89
CA GLN A 132 -2.10 19.12 38.57
C GLN A 132 -3.02 19.91 37.61
N THR A 133 -2.47 20.73 36.71
CA THR A 133 -3.25 21.50 35.72
C THR A 133 -3.92 20.59 34.69
N LEU A 134 -3.20 19.59 34.17
CA LEU A 134 -3.78 18.59 33.26
C LEU A 134 -4.89 17.79 33.93
N LYS A 135 -4.67 17.38 35.17
CA LYS A 135 -5.68 16.72 36.00
C LYS A 135 -6.93 17.58 36.15
N ASP A 136 -6.79 18.88 36.43
CA ASP A 136 -7.92 19.78 36.62
C ASP A 136 -8.70 20.03 35.31
N ILE A 137 -8.01 20.08 34.17
CA ILE A 137 -8.62 20.16 32.82
C ILE A 137 -9.39 18.86 32.50
N TRP A 138 -8.80 17.70 32.74
CA TRP A 138 -9.43 16.41 32.50
C TRP A 138 -10.66 16.19 33.38
N LEU A 139 -10.54 16.45 34.69
CA LEU A 139 -11.65 16.32 35.65
C LEU A 139 -12.82 17.26 35.34
N SER A 140 -12.56 18.36 34.61
CA SER A 140 -13.58 19.28 34.14
C SER A 140 -14.31 18.79 32.88
N GLY A 141 -14.02 17.57 32.41
CA GLY A 141 -14.67 16.95 31.25
C GLY A 141 -14.11 17.41 29.89
N HIS A 142 -12.97 18.11 29.89
CA HIS A 142 -12.32 18.53 28.65
C HIS A 142 -11.50 17.39 28.06
N ASN A 143 -11.61 17.20 26.75
CA ASN A 143 -10.92 16.14 26.05
C ASN A 143 -9.44 16.53 25.87
N ILE A 144 -8.54 15.81 26.56
CA ILE A 144 -7.10 16.04 26.45
C ILE A 144 -6.56 15.24 25.27
N ASN A 145 -5.88 15.92 24.35
CA ASN A 145 -5.13 15.24 23.30
C ASN A 145 -3.84 14.67 23.90
N TRP A 146 -3.93 13.47 24.48
CA TRP A 146 -2.81 12.78 25.12
C TRP A 146 -1.60 12.64 24.20
N GLN A 147 -1.80 12.55 22.88
CA GLN A 147 -0.71 12.45 21.90
C GLN A 147 0.21 13.69 21.91
N GLN A 148 -0.34 14.88 22.19
CA GLN A 148 0.42 16.13 22.29
C GLN A 148 1.19 16.30 23.62
N LEU A 149 0.89 15.45 24.61
CA LEU A 149 1.57 15.44 25.91
C LEU A 149 2.78 14.50 25.93
N TYR A 150 2.87 13.59 24.95
CA TYR A 150 4.12 12.91 24.62
C TYR A 150 4.93 13.87 23.75
N PRO A 151 6.24 14.08 24.02
CA PRO A 151 7.07 14.79 23.05
C PRO A 151 6.94 14.04 21.72
N GLU A 152 6.42 14.69 20.66
CA GLU A 152 6.12 14.16 19.29
C GLU A 152 7.35 13.57 18.55
N SER A 153 8.36 13.15 19.28
CA SER A 153 9.62 12.67 18.76
C SER A 153 10.28 11.68 19.73
N SER A 154 9.52 10.87 20.47
CA SER A 154 10.10 9.94 21.46
C SER A 154 9.78 8.45 21.25
N PHE A 155 8.60 8.09 20.75
CA PHE A 155 8.18 6.69 20.56
C PHE A 155 7.86 6.34 19.11
N LYS A 156 7.95 5.05 18.78
CA LYS A 156 7.51 4.52 17.48
C LYS A 156 6.37 3.54 17.67
N ARG A 157 5.39 3.59 16.77
CA ARG A 157 4.38 2.55 16.65
C ARG A 157 5.02 1.29 16.10
N LEU A 158 4.65 0.14 16.68
CA LEU A 158 5.03 -1.17 16.17
C LEU A 158 3.84 -1.82 15.48
N SER A 159 4.16 -2.65 14.48
CA SER A 159 3.18 -3.59 13.94
C SER A 159 3.14 -4.84 14.79
N LEU A 160 2.11 -4.91 15.63
CA LEU A 160 1.89 -5.97 16.60
C LEU A 160 0.75 -6.89 16.15
N PRO A 161 0.66 -8.12 16.70
CA PRO A 161 -0.48 -9.00 16.47
C PRO A 161 -1.82 -8.27 16.68
N ALA A 162 -2.74 -8.48 15.74
CA ALA A 162 -4.06 -7.88 15.77
C ALA A 162 -5.10 -8.78 16.45
N TYR A 163 -6.23 -8.18 16.82
CA TYR A 163 -7.36 -8.81 17.47
C TYR A 163 -7.85 -10.06 16.72
N GLN A 164 -8.19 -11.08 17.51
CA GLN A 164 -8.72 -12.34 17.02
C GLN A 164 -10.23 -12.40 17.27
N PHE A 165 -10.98 -12.32 16.18
CA PHE A 165 -12.42 -12.34 16.19
C PHE A 165 -12.98 -13.75 16.42
N ASP A 166 -14.19 -13.81 16.99
CA ASP A 166 -14.96 -15.05 17.05
C ASP A 166 -15.22 -15.60 15.63
N LYS A 167 -15.18 -16.92 15.50
CA LYS A 167 -15.28 -17.63 14.22
C LYS A 167 -16.66 -18.25 14.01
N LYS A 168 -17.70 -17.60 14.53
CA LYS A 168 -19.10 -18.01 14.35
C LYS A 168 -19.44 -18.06 12.87
N THR A 169 -20.11 -19.13 12.46
CA THR A 169 -20.46 -19.36 11.07
C THR A 169 -21.79 -18.72 10.72
N PHE A 170 -21.77 -17.89 9.68
CA PHE A 170 -22.95 -17.27 9.10
C PHE A 170 -23.04 -17.64 7.63
N TRP A 171 -24.08 -18.40 7.29
CA TRP A 171 -24.32 -18.84 5.93
C TRP A 171 -25.82 -18.98 5.72
N ALA A 172 -26.31 -18.57 4.56
CA ALA A 172 -27.74 -18.60 4.27
C ALA A 172 -28.31 -20.02 4.22
N GLN A 173 -27.47 -20.99 3.85
CA GLN A 173 -27.82 -22.40 3.73
C GLN A 173 -27.46 -23.19 5.02
N GLN A 174 -28.32 -24.13 5.42
CA GLN A 174 -28.18 -24.90 6.67
C GLN A 174 -27.45 -26.25 6.52
N LYS A 175 -26.76 -26.51 5.39
CA LYS A 175 -25.95 -27.73 5.20
C LYS A 175 -24.48 -27.36 5.08
N VAL A 176 -23.76 -27.34 6.20
CA VAL A 176 -22.30 -27.40 6.20
C VAL A 176 -21.91 -28.77 6.74
N LEU A 177 -21.46 -29.65 5.85
CA LEU A 177 -20.75 -30.87 6.26
C LEU A 177 -19.34 -30.45 6.68
N ALA A 178 -18.88 -30.94 7.84
CA ALA A 178 -17.56 -30.63 8.39
C ALA A 178 -16.44 -31.19 7.48
N PRO A 179 -15.28 -30.52 7.38
CA PRO A 179 -14.15 -31.03 6.60
C PRO A 179 -13.44 -32.16 7.35
N THR A 180 -13.23 -33.32 6.71
CA THR A 180 -12.29 -34.35 7.17
C THR A 180 -11.16 -34.52 6.16
N ASP A 181 -9.95 -34.66 6.68
CA ASP A 181 -8.67 -34.69 5.98
C ASP A 181 -8.58 -35.78 4.90
N TYR A 182 -8.03 -35.43 3.73
CA TYR A 182 -7.69 -36.40 2.68
C TYR A 182 -6.27 -36.22 2.15
N ILE A 183 -5.52 -37.32 2.22
CA ILE A 183 -4.17 -37.55 1.69
C ILE A 183 -4.30 -37.95 0.20
N ILE A 184 -3.44 -37.43 -0.68
CA ILE A 184 -3.37 -37.83 -2.10
C ILE A 184 -1.99 -38.42 -2.42
N ASN A 185 -2.00 -39.67 -2.91
CA ASN A 185 -0.86 -40.36 -3.53
C ASN A 185 -0.76 -39.99 -5.01
N THR A 186 0.47 -39.87 -5.51
CA THR A 186 0.83 -39.53 -6.89
C THR A 186 1.46 -40.73 -7.62
N GLU A 187 1.05 -40.98 -8.86
CA GLU A 187 1.86 -41.72 -9.84
C GLU A 187 1.73 -41.10 -11.25
N ALA A 188 2.83 -41.10 -11.99
CA ALA A 188 3.08 -40.37 -13.24
C ALA A 188 3.15 -41.31 -14.46
N SER A 189 2.93 -40.77 -15.67
CA SER A 189 3.14 -41.48 -16.95
C SER A 189 3.79 -40.60 -18.03
N GLU A 190 4.64 -41.23 -18.86
CA GLU A 190 5.64 -40.71 -19.81
C GLU A 190 5.14 -40.16 -21.16
N PRO A 191 5.99 -39.47 -21.98
CA PRO A 191 5.61 -38.73 -23.19
C PRO A 191 5.97 -39.43 -24.53
N PRO A 192 5.44 -38.98 -25.70
CA PRO A 192 5.93 -39.40 -27.02
C PRO A 192 6.77 -38.33 -27.77
N LYS A 193 7.37 -38.80 -28.88
CA LYS A 193 8.65 -38.39 -29.51
C LYS A 193 8.53 -37.43 -30.72
N ASN A 194 9.67 -36.76 -31.01
CA ASN A 194 10.00 -35.85 -32.13
C ASN A 194 9.96 -36.48 -33.54
N ILE A 195 9.81 -35.62 -34.56
CA ILE A 195 10.19 -35.87 -35.97
C ILE A 195 10.98 -34.65 -36.51
N ASP A 196 12.11 -34.93 -37.16
CA ASP A 196 13.04 -33.98 -37.83
C ASP A 196 12.70 -33.78 -39.31
N ILE A 197 12.96 -32.58 -39.87
CA ILE A 197 13.11 -32.35 -41.33
C ILE A 197 14.20 -31.29 -41.60
N GLU A 198 15.10 -31.59 -42.55
CA GLU A 198 16.21 -30.76 -43.08
C GLU A 198 15.80 -29.85 -44.28
N PRO A 199 16.62 -28.84 -44.67
CA PRO A 199 16.19 -27.68 -45.47
C PRO A 199 16.56 -27.72 -46.97
N THR A 200 15.80 -27.02 -47.83
CA THR A 200 16.22 -26.72 -49.22
C THR A 200 15.79 -25.34 -49.75
N ASN A 201 16.81 -24.53 -50.10
CA ASN A 201 17.03 -23.59 -51.22
C ASN A 201 16.09 -22.41 -51.59
N ASN A 202 16.73 -21.23 -51.59
CA ASN A 202 16.31 -19.88 -51.99
C ASN A 202 15.79 -19.71 -53.45
N LYS A 203 14.65 -19.02 -53.60
CA LYS A 203 14.26 -18.28 -54.80
C LYS A 203 13.83 -16.85 -54.43
N LYS A 204 14.26 -15.86 -55.22
CA LYS A 204 13.83 -14.46 -55.12
C LYS A 204 12.53 -14.25 -55.91
N TYR A 205 11.49 -13.73 -55.27
CA TYR A 205 10.16 -13.53 -55.87
C TYR A 205 9.93 -12.07 -56.31
N SER A 206 9.10 -11.86 -57.33
CA SER A 206 8.69 -10.51 -57.77
C SER A 206 7.51 -9.97 -56.95
N LYS A 207 7.39 -8.63 -56.87
CA LYS A 207 6.35 -7.89 -56.14
C LYS A 207 4.92 -8.32 -56.49
N GLU A 208 4.66 -8.55 -57.76
CA GLU A 208 3.36 -9.02 -58.25
C GLU A 208 3.06 -10.46 -57.84
N ALA A 209 4.09 -11.32 -57.71
CA ALA A 209 3.93 -12.70 -57.28
C ALA A 209 3.58 -12.80 -55.78
N ILE A 210 4.26 -12.02 -54.93
CA ILE A 210 3.99 -11.95 -53.48
C ILE A 210 2.56 -11.43 -53.24
N LYS A 211 2.14 -10.39 -53.96
CA LYS A 211 0.80 -9.82 -53.85
C LYS A 211 -0.31 -10.78 -54.27
N GLN A 212 -0.10 -11.59 -55.30
CA GLN A 212 -1.06 -12.60 -55.73
C GLN A 212 -1.13 -13.78 -54.76
N GLU A 213 -0.01 -14.17 -54.17
CA GLU A 213 0.03 -15.32 -53.26
C GLU A 213 -0.53 -14.99 -51.87
N VAL A 214 -0.23 -13.80 -51.33
CA VAL A 214 -0.89 -13.29 -50.10
C VAL A 214 -2.40 -13.20 -50.30
N LYS A 215 -2.86 -12.80 -51.49
CA LYS A 215 -4.29 -12.81 -51.83
C LYS A 215 -4.88 -14.22 -51.90
N LYS A 216 -4.16 -15.20 -52.47
CA LYS A 216 -4.61 -16.60 -52.51
C LYS A 216 -4.65 -17.23 -51.11
N ALA A 217 -3.63 -17.00 -50.29
CA ALA A 217 -3.59 -17.47 -48.91
C ALA A 217 -4.73 -16.88 -48.07
N LEU A 218 -5.01 -15.58 -48.23
CA LEU A 218 -6.16 -14.95 -47.58
C LEU A 218 -7.50 -15.45 -48.13
N SER A 219 -7.60 -15.63 -49.45
CA SER A 219 -8.80 -16.18 -50.11
C SER A 219 -9.12 -17.60 -49.63
N SER A 220 -8.10 -18.45 -49.46
CA SER A 220 -8.27 -19.83 -48.98
C SER A 220 -8.61 -19.90 -47.49
N ILE A 221 -7.96 -19.09 -46.65
CA ILE A 221 -8.20 -19.05 -45.19
C ILE A 221 -9.56 -18.43 -44.86
N LEU A 222 -9.96 -17.38 -45.58
CA LEU A 222 -11.20 -16.63 -45.31
C LEU A 222 -12.39 -17.11 -46.13
N LEU A 223 -12.21 -18.08 -47.04
CA LEU A 223 -13.22 -18.58 -47.97
C LEU A 223 -13.89 -17.44 -48.80
N LEU A 224 -13.10 -16.44 -49.19
CA LEU A 224 -13.54 -15.30 -50.02
C LEU A 224 -13.02 -15.44 -51.44
N ASP A 225 -13.75 -14.92 -52.43
CA ASP A 225 -13.21 -14.77 -53.79
C ASP A 225 -11.97 -13.88 -53.78
N ILE A 226 -10.94 -14.24 -54.56
CA ILE A 226 -9.64 -13.53 -54.60
C ILE A 226 -9.76 -12.03 -54.95
N ASP A 227 -10.81 -11.67 -55.69
CA ASP A 227 -11.12 -10.30 -56.09
C ASP A 227 -11.79 -9.48 -54.98
N GLN A 228 -12.33 -10.14 -53.95
CA GLN A 228 -12.91 -9.50 -52.75
C GLN A 228 -11.85 -9.18 -51.69
N VAL A 229 -10.61 -9.67 -51.85
CA VAL A 229 -9.48 -9.35 -50.98
C VAL A 229 -8.91 -7.96 -51.33
N ASN A 230 -9.39 -6.95 -50.61
CA ASN A 230 -8.89 -5.58 -50.63
C ASN A 230 -7.65 -5.42 -49.74
N LEU A 231 -6.54 -4.99 -50.36
CA LEU A 231 -5.24 -4.89 -49.72
C LEU A 231 -5.10 -3.74 -48.71
N LYS A 232 -5.94 -2.71 -48.85
CA LYS A 232 -5.97 -1.53 -47.95
C LYS A 232 -6.89 -1.73 -46.75
N LYS A 233 -7.58 -2.87 -46.69
CA LYS A 233 -8.52 -3.20 -45.62
C LYS A 233 -7.75 -3.96 -44.52
N ASN A 234 -8.09 -3.69 -43.27
CA ASN A 234 -7.45 -4.33 -42.12
C ASN A 234 -7.77 -5.82 -42.08
N PHE A 235 -6.83 -6.64 -41.62
CA PHE A 235 -7.01 -8.10 -41.43
C PHE A 235 -8.22 -8.43 -40.54
N GLU A 236 -8.44 -7.63 -39.49
CA GLU A 236 -9.57 -7.79 -38.56
C GLU A 236 -10.94 -7.56 -39.22
N ALA A 237 -11.02 -6.73 -40.26
CA ALA A 237 -12.26 -6.45 -40.96
C ALA A 237 -12.65 -7.59 -41.94
N TYR A 238 -11.83 -8.64 -42.00
CA TYR A 238 -12.14 -9.92 -42.62
C TYR A 238 -12.49 -11.02 -41.60
N GLY A 239 -12.49 -10.73 -40.29
CA GLY A 239 -12.80 -11.71 -39.25
C GLY A 239 -11.64 -12.66 -38.91
N MET A 240 -10.39 -12.24 -39.18
CA MET A 240 -9.19 -13.02 -38.83
C MET A 240 -9.09 -13.20 -37.30
N ASP A 241 -8.99 -14.44 -36.86
CA ASP A 241 -8.79 -14.84 -35.46
C ASP A 241 -7.41 -15.48 -35.25
N SER A 242 -7.11 -15.93 -34.02
CA SER A 242 -5.82 -16.53 -33.69
C SER A 242 -5.51 -17.82 -34.45
N MET A 243 -6.51 -18.56 -34.93
CA MET A 243 -6.29 -19.73 -35.80
C MET A 243 -5.97 -19.28 -37.22
N GLY A 244 -6.69 -18.28 -37.75
CA GLY A 244 -6.43 -17.69 -39.06
C GLY A 244 -5.04 -17.05 -39.16
N TYR A 245 -4.57 -16.37 -38.10
CA TYR A 245 -3.21 -15.81 -38.06
C TYR A 245 -2.13 -16.89 -37.99
N THR A 246 -2.37 -17.99 -37.26
CA THR A 246 -1.45 -19.13 -37.23
C THR A 246 -1.34 -19.78 -38.61
N GLN A 247 -2.47 -20.07 -39.27
CA GLN A 247 -2.49 -20.65 -40.61
C GLN A 247 -1.86 -19.73 -41.67
N LEU A 248 -2.09 -18.41 -41.57
CA LEU A 248 -1.45 -17.44 -42.46
C LEU A 248 0.06 -17.39 -42.23
N SER A 249 0.52 -17.47 -40.97
CA SER A 249 1.93 -17.50 -40.63
C SER A 249 2.62 -18.76 -41.15
N GLU A 250 2.00 -19.92 -41.00
CA GLU A 250 2.50 -21.20 -41.51
C GLU A 250 2.58 -21.18 -43.04
N CYS A 251 1.51 -20.74 -43.71
CA CYS A 251 1.46 -20.65 -45.17
C CYS A 251 2.54 -19.73 -45.76
N LEU A 252 2.83 -18.60 -45.10
CA LEU A 252 3.84 -17.64 -45.55
C LEU A 252 5.27 -18.05 -45.17
N ASN A 253 5.46 -18.63 -43.97
CA ASN A 253 6.76 -19.12 -43.52
C ASN A 253 7.23 -20.33 -44.34
N ASP A 254 6.32 -21.26 -44.67
CA ASP A 254 6.63 -22.45 -45.48
C ASP A 254 7.05 -22.08 -46.91
N GLN A 255 6.47 -21.03 -47.49
CA GLN A 255 6.75 -20.64 -48.88
C GLN A 255 7.90 -19.64 -49.07
N TYR A 256 8.16 -18.78 -48.08
CA TYR A 256 9.09 -17.65 -48.21
C TYR A 256 10.25 -17.65 -47.20
N HIS A 257 10.36 -18.67 -46.33
CA HIS A 257 11.38 -18.76 -45.27
C HIS A 257 11.43 -17.53 -44.35
N THR A 258 10.29 -16.87 -44.15
CA THR A 258 10.17 -15.73 -43.23
C THR A 258 10.12 -16.20 -41.77
N SER A 259 10.39 -15.31 -40.82
CA SER A 259 10.30 -15.56 -39.37
C SER A 259 9.01 -15.01 -38.74
N LEU A 260 7.92 -14.94 -39.53
CA LEU A 260 6.67 -14.32 -39.11
C LEU A 260 6.00 -15.18 -38.05
N THR A 261 5.92 -14.70 -36.81
CA THR A 261 5.11 -15.35 -35.78
C THR A 261 3.66 -14.87 -35.88
N PRO A 262 2.68 -15.65 -35.41
CA PRO A 262 1.28 -15.19 -35.29
C PRO A 262 1.17 -13.86 -34.52
N ALA A 263 2.11 -13.59 -33.61
CA ALA A 263 2.18 -12.35 -32.84
C ALA A 263 2.51 -11.12 -33.71
N CYS A 264 3.28 -11.28 -34.80
CA CYS A 264 3.66 -10.19 -35.70
C CYS A 264 2.44 -9.56 -36.40
N PHE A 265 1.40 -10.36 -36.69
CA PHE A 265 0.21 -9.90 -37.40
C PHE A 265 -0.65 -8.93 -36.59
N TYR A 266 -0.53 -8.92 -35.26
CA TYR A 266 -1.19 -7.91 -34.41
C TYR A 266 -0.54 -6.52 -34.53
N GLY A 267 0.65 -6.42 -35.12
CA GLY A 267 1.34 -5.15 -35.41
C GLY A 267 1.01 -4.53 -36.77
N PHE A 268 0.44 -5.31 -37.72
CA PHE A 268 0.19 -4.84 -39.09
C PHE A 268 -1.26 -4.36 -39.27
N LYS A 269 -1.43 -3.09 -39.65
CA LYS A 269 -2.74 -2.48 -39.82
C LYS A 269 -3.49 -2.99 -41.05
N THR A 270 -2.81 -3.20 -42.18
CA THR A 270 -3.42 -3.62 -43.47
C THR A 270 -2.61 -4.72 -44.16
N VAL A 271 -3.23 -5.40 -45.13
CA VAL A 271 -2.55 -6.41 -45.97
C VAL A 271 -1.40 -5.80 -46.77
N GLU A 272 -1.52 -4.52 -47.14
CA GLU A 272 -0.46 -3.76 -47.81
C GLU A 272 0.77 -3.58 -46.91
N ASN A 273 0.60 -3.35 -45.60
CA ASN A 273 1.72 -3.25 -44.65
C ASN A 273 2.46 -4.59 -44.45
N LEU A 274 1.75 -5.73 -44.55
CA LEU A 274 2.36 -7.05 -44.51
C LEU A 274 3.21 -7.31 -45.77
N ILE A 275 2.69 -6.94 -46.95
CA ILE A 275 3.40 -7.09 -48.23
C ILE A 275 4.65 -6.21 -48.24
N GLU A 276 4.58 -4.98 -47.74
CA GLU A 276 5.74 -4.08 -47.61
C GLU A 276 6.82 -4.63 -46.65
N CYS A 277 6.43 -5.29 -45.53
CA CYS A 277 7.37 -5.93 -44.60
C CYS A 277 8.11 -7.12 -45.26
N ILE A 278 7.37 -7.95 -46.01
CA ILE A 278 7.94 -9.10 -46.73
C ILE A 278 8.85 -8.63 -47.87
N GLU A 279 8.57 -7.48 -48.48
CA GLU A 279 9.40 -6.88 -49.54
C GLU A 279 10.77 -6.35 -49.05
N GLN A 280 10.87 -5.94 -47.79
CA GLN A 280 12.07 -5.25 -47.28
C GLN A 280 13.05 -6.15 -46.51
N GLU A 281 12.73 -7.43 -46.26
CA GLU A 281 13.50 -8.34 -45.37
C GLU A 281 13.78 -7.76 -43.96
N GLU A 282 13.14 -6.64 -43.59
CA GLU A 282 13.34 -5.90 -42.33
C GLU A 282 12.03 -5.84 -41.53
N CYS A 283 11.58 -6.97 -40.98
CA CYS A 283 10.46 -6.96 -40.04
C CYS A 283 10.85 -6.54 -38.61
N GLU A 284 12.02 -5.93 -38.40
CA GLU A 284 12.52 -5.50 -37.09
C GLU A 284 12.47 -3.99 -36.80
N ASN A 285 12.22 -3.08 -37.77
CA ASN A 285 12.24 -1.64 -37.46
C ASN A 285 11.24 -0.82 -38.29
N LEU A 286 10.14 -0.36 -37.68
CA LEU A 286 9.35 0.74 -38.21
C LEU A 286 8.91 1.69 -37.08
N GLU A 287 9.67 2.76 -36.89
CA GLU A 287 9.23 3.96 -36.17
C GLU A 287 8.15 4.71 -37.00
N PRO A 288 7.12 5.30 -36.38
CA PRO A 288 6.19 6.16 -37.09
C PRO A 288 6.77 7.58 -37.28
N LYS A 289 6.97 7.99 -38.54
CA LYS A 289 7.17 9.40 -38.90
C LYS A 289 5.89 10.19 -38.62
N SER A 290 5.99 11.18 -37.74
CA SER A 290 4.95 12.15 -37.44
C SER A 290 4.74 13.14 -38.60
N THR A 291 3.51 13.24 -39.10
CA THR A 291 3.07 14.36 -39.94
C THR A 291 2.68 15.56 -39.07
N ASN A 292 3.30 16.69 -39.37
CA ASN A 292 3.06 18.03 -38.82
C ASN A 292 1.57 18.43 -38.78
N GLU A 293 1.07 18.87 -37.63
CA GLU A 293 0.07 19.95 -37.53
C GLU A 293 0.29 20.83 -36.29
N GLN A 294 0.70 22.08 -36.58
CA GLN A 294 0.36 23.37 -35.97
C GLN A 294 0.49 23.60 -34.45
N GLU A 295 1.52 24.39 -34.13
CA GLU A 295 1.73 25.14 -32.88
C GLU A 295 0.53 26.04 -32.53
N LYS A 296 0.05 25.92 -31.28
CA LYS A 296 -0.53 27.04 -30.53
C LYS A 296 0.23 27.19 -29.22
N SER A 297 0.98 28.29 -29.14
CA SER A 297 1.63 28.80 -27.94
C SER A 297 0.60 29.13 -26.86
N ILE A 298 0.74 28.49 -25.69
CA ILE A 298 0.25 29.02 -24.42
C ILE A 298 1.47 29.04 -23.49
N THR A 299 1.97 30.24 -23.25
CA THR A 299 2.98 30.56 -22.24
C THR A 299 2.31 30.44 -20.87
N GLU A 300 2.63 29.41 -20.10
CA GLU A 300 2.34 29.38 -18.67
C GLU A 300 3.65 29.39 -17.87
N SER A 301 3.66 30.34 -16.94
CA SER A 301 4.71 30.70 -16.01
C SER A 301 5.10 29.54 -15.12
N ILE A 302 6.41 29.27 -15.06
CA ILE A 302 7.03 28.36 -14.10
C ILE A 302 6.93 29.00 -12.72
N GLU A 303 5.92 28.61 -11.94
CA GLU A 303 5.97 28.74 -10.48
C GLU A 303 6.92 27.66 -9.96
N VAL A 304 7.97 28.11 -9.26
CA VAL A 304 8.91 27.25 -8.55
C VAL A 304 8.18 26.69 -7.34
N ASN A 305 7.56 25.52 -7.49
CA ASN A 305 6.98 24.79 -6.39
C ASN A 305 8.12 24.19 -5.56
N THR A 306 8.18 24.56 -4.28
CA THR A 306 8.97 23.85 -3.29
C THR A 306 8.54 22.38 -3.30
N GLU A 307 9.46 21.45 -3.59
CA GLU A 307 9.16 20.03 -3.77
C GLU A 307 8.46 19.44 -2.53
N GLU A 308 7.13 19.39 -2.55
CA GLU A 308 6.34 18.60 -1.60
C GLU A 308 6.56 17.12 -1.92
N ASN A 309 6.94 16.36 -0.89
CA ASN A 309 7.17 14.93 -1.00
C ASN A 309 5.83 14.21 -1.25
N ASN A 310 5.62 13.80 -2.50
CA ASN A 310 4.39 13.14 -2.95
C ASN A 310 4.38 11.62 -2.74
N ASP A 311 5.26 11.11 -1.89
CA ASP A 311 5.33 9.68 -1.56
C ASP A 311 4.24 9.27 -0.56
N ILE A 312 3.72 8.06 -0.72
CA ILE A 312 2.72 7.49 0.19
C ILE A 312 3.33 6.31 0.95
N ALA A 313 3.27 6.36 2.28
CA ALA A 313 3.67 5.27 3.15
C ALA A 313 2.54 4.22 3.29
N ILE A 314 2.92 2.95 3.26
CA ILE A 314 2.08 1.84 3.73
C ILE A 314 2.40 1.63 5.21
N ILE A 315 1.51 2.04 6.10
CA ILE A 315 1.73 2.03 7.55
C ILE A 315 1.12 0.82 8.26
N GLY A 316 0.22 0.10 7.60
CA GLY A 316 -0.37 -1.14 8.12
C GLY A 316 -0.95 -1.99 7.01
N TYR A 317 -1.04 -3.30 7.25
CA TYR A 317 -1.62 -4.24 6.30
C TYR A 317 -2.18 -5.47 7.01
N ALA A 318 -3.13 -6.13 6.36
CA ALA A 318 -3.61 -7.45 6.76
C ALA A 318 -4.12 -8.21 5.52
N GLY A 319 -4.25 -9.52 5.64
CA GLY A 319 -4.77 -10.34 4.56
C GLY A 319 -5.07 -11.78 4.98
N ILE A 320 -5.99 -12.39 4.24
CA ILE A 320 -6.38 -13.80 4.34
C ILE A 320 -6.27 -14.37 2.93
N LEU A 321 -5.40 -15.36 2.75
CA LEU A 321 -5.01 -15.90 1.44
C LEU A 321 -5.18 -17.43 1.43
N PRO A 322 -5.11 -18.10 0.27
CA PRO A 322 -5.25 -19.54 0.19
C PRO A 322 -4.27 -20.27 1.12
N LYS A 323 -4.79 -21.16 1.96
CA LYS A 323 -4.06 -21.88 3.02
C LYS A 323 -3.27 -20.98 4.00
N ALA A 324 -3.61 -19.69 4.10
CA ALA A 324 -2.91 -18.71 4.93
C ALA A 324 -3.92 -17.78 5.65
N PRO A 325 -4.29 -18.08 6.91
CA PRO A 325 -5.21 -17.24 7.67
C PRO A 325 -4.60 -15.89 8.08
N THR A 326 -3.27 -15.75 8.04
CA THR A 326 -2.55 -14.49 8.26
C THR A 326 -1.49 -14.23 7.19
N VAL A 327 -0.98 -13.00 7.13
CA VAL A 327 0.13 -12.61 6.24
C VAL A 327 1.47 -13.27 6.59
N ASP A 328 1.67 -13.65 7.85
CA ASP A 328 2.86 -14.40 8.27
C ASP A 328 2.78 -15.86 7.79
N ASP A 329 1.60 -16.49 7.85
CA ASP A 329 1.36 -17.80 7.23
C ASP A 329 1.56 -17.73 5.71
N PHE A 330 1.11 -16.64 5.09
CA PHE A 330 1.30 -16.43 3.66
C PHE A 330 2.79 -16.32 3.30
N TRP A 331 3.57 -15.57 4.09
CA TRP A 331 5.02 -15.50 3.91
C TRP A 331 5.68 -16.87 4.05
N HIS A 332 5.33 -17.63 5.09
CA HIS A 332 5.81 -19.00 5.29
C HIS A 332 5.50 -19.88 4.07
N ASN A 333 4.28 -19.80 3.54
CA ASN A 333 3.86 -20.57 2.37
C ASN A 333 4.65 -20.17 1.11
N LEU A 334 4.88 -18.88 0.88
CA LEU A 334 5.65 -18.38 -0.27
C LEU A 334 7.09 -18.88 -0.28
N VAL A 335 7.79 -18.76 0.86
CA VAL A 335 9.21 -19.15 0.96
C VAL A 335 9.36 -20.68 0.86
N ASN A 336 8.43 -21.44 1.42
CA ASN A 336 8.50 -22.90 1.39
C ASN A 336 7.87 -23.52 0.12
N GLY A 337 7.40 -22.70 -0.83
CA GLY A 337 6.80 -23.19 -2.08
C GLY A 337 5.53 -24.01 -1.85
N VAL A 338 4.76 -23.70 -0.79
CA VAL A 338 3.50 -24.38 -0.50
C VAL A 338 2.50 -24.04 -1.61
N ASP A 339 1.96 -25.08 -2.24
CA ASP A 339 0.89 -24.96 -3.22
C ASP A 339 -0.42 -24.58 -2.51
N GLY A 340 -0.96 -23.40 -2.84
CA GLY A 340 -2.22 -22.88 -2.33
C GLY A 340 -3.46 -23.44 -3.03
N ILE A 341 -3.31 -24.22 -4.10
CA ILE A 341 -4.42 -24.78 -4.86
C ILE A 341 -4.92 -26.10 -4.25
N SER A 342 -6.22 -26.36 -4.44
CA SER A 342 -6.90 -27.61 -4.10
C SER A 342 -8.14 -27.80 -4.98
N GLU A 343 -8.77 -28.98 -4.91
CA GLU A 343 -10.10 -29.15 -5.50
C GLU A 343 -11.13 -28.27 -4.79
N ILE A 344 -12.21 -27.92 -5.47
CA ILE A 344 -13.34 -27.19 -4.89
C ILE A 344 -13.86 -27.94 -3.64
N PRO A 345 -13.89 -27.30 -2.46
CA PRO A 345 -14.38 -27.94 -1.24
C PRO A 345 -15.86 -28.31 -1.36
N ALA A 346 -16.23 -29.50 -0.92
CA ALA A 346 -17.60 -30.02 -1.02
C ALA A 346 -18.65 -29.16 -0.30
N PHE A 347 -18.25 -28.40 0.73
CA PHE A 347 -19.15 -27.47 1.41
C PHE A 347 -19.50 -26.21 0.58
N ARG A 348 -18.80 -25.97 -0.55
CA ARG A 348 -19.15 -24.91 -1.52
C ARG A 348 -20.21 -25.43 -2.49
N TRP A 349 -19.84 -26.46 -3.26
CA TRP A 349 -20.71 -27.25 -4.13
C TRP A 349 -19.99 -28.54 -4.52
N ASP A 350 -20.71 -29.55 -5.00
CA ASP A 350 -20.07 -30.74 -5.58
C ASP A 350 -19.59 -30.44 -7.00
N TRP A 351 -18.28 -30.33 -7.18
CA TRP A 351 -17.69 -30.02 -8.49
C TRP A 351 -17.95 -31.12 -9.53
N ARG A 352 -18.22 -32.36 -9.12
CA ARG A 352 -18.50 -33.48 -10.04
C ARG A 352 -19.75 -33.24 -10.88
N GLU A 353 -20.71 -32.49 -10.35
CA GLU A 353 -21.92 -32.09 -11.07
C GLU A 353 -21.63 -31.12 -12.23
N TYR A 354 -20.52 -30.37 -12.15
CA TYR A 354 -20.17 -29.29 -13.08
C TYR A 354 -18.89 -29.55 -13.86
N TYR A 355 -18.19 -30.64 -13.60
CA TYR A 355 -16.93 -30.98 -14.26
C TYR A 355 -17.14 -31.87 -15.48
N SER A 356 -16.39 -31.60 -16.54
CA SER A 356 -16.20 -32.52 -17.68
C SER A 356 -14.86 -32.24 -18.34
N SER A 357 -14.12 -33.30 -18.68
CA SER A 357 -12.90 -33.19 -19.49
C SER A 357 -13.20 -32.91 -20.97
N ASN A 358 -14.45 -33.04 -21.41
CA ASN A 358 -14.86 -32.78 -22.79
C ASN A 358 -15.21 -31.30 -22.98
N ALA A 359 -14.33 -30.57 -23.67
CA ALA A 359 -14.53 -29.16 -24.03
C ALA A 359 -15.71 -29.03 -25.03
N GLY A 360 -16.89 -28.71 -24.51
CA GLY A 360 -18.12 -28.54 -25.31
C GLY A 360 -19.39 -29.05 -24.63
N GLU A 361 -19.26 -29.81 -23.54
CA GLU A 361 -20.43 -30.28 -22.80
C GLU A 361 -21.18 -29.09 -22.14
N LYS A 362 -22.50 -29.08 -22.29
CA LYS A 362 -23.33 -27.98 -21.81
C LYS A 362 -23.27 -27.91 -20.27
N ASN A 363 -23.02 -26.70 -19.77
CA ASN A 363 -22.96 -26.40 -18.33
C ASN A 363 -21.93 -27.23 -17.57
N LYS A 364 -20.82 -27.55 -18.24
CA LYS A 364 -19.63 -28.12 -17.62
C LYS A 364 -18.43 -27.18 -17.74
N SER A 365 -17.48 -27.31 -16.83
CA SER A 365 -16.19 -26.66 -16.81
C SER A 365 -15.07 -27.72 -16.86
N PRO A 366 -13.96 -27.46 -17.56
CA PRO A 366 -12.80 -28.34 -17.54
C PRO A 366 -11.98 -28.21 -16.25
N SER A 367 -12.30 -27.25 -15.38
CA SER A 367 -11.55 -26.99 -14.15
C SER A 367 -12.38 -27.29 -12.91
N LYS A 368 -11.74 -27.95 -11.95
CA LYS A 368 -12.28 -28.28 -10.62
C LYS A 368 -11.41 -27.73 -9.48
N TRP A 369 -10.48 -26.84 -9.83
CA TRP A 369 -9.38 -26.39 -8.97
C TRP A 369 -9.58 -24.94 -8.53
N GLY A 370 -9.13 -24.60 -7.33
CA GLY A 370 -9.13 -23.23 -6.83
C GLY A 370 -8.19 -23.01 -5.65
N GLY A 371 -7.77 -21.77 -5.46
CA GLY A 371 -7.15 -21.33 -4.21
C GLY A 371 -8.23 -20.88 -3.23
N PHE A 372 -8.42 -21.58 -2.13
CA PHE A 372 -9.50 -21.29 -1.17
C PHE A 372 -8.96 -20.72 0.13
N MET A 373 -9.49 -19.59 0.56
CA MET A 373 -9.11 -18.97 1.83
C MET A 373 -9.86 -19.66 2.99
N PRO A 374 -9.23 -19.79 4.17
CA PRO A 374 -9.91 -20.33 5.34
C PRO A 374 -11.02 -19.39 5.82
N GLY A 375 -12.05 -19.95 6.46
CA GLY A 375 -13.01 -19.14 7.23
C GLY A 375 -14.00 -18.29 6.43
N ILE A 376 -14.29 -18.60 5.16
CA ILE A 376 -15.28 -17.86 4.32
C ILE A 376 -16.62 -17.57 5.02
N ALA A 377 -17.09 -18.47 5.89
CA ALA A 377 -18.36 -18.31 6.61
C ALA A 377 -18.20 -17.69 8.01
N ALA A 378 -16.97 -17.56 8.51
CA ALA A 378 -16.68 -17.09 9.85
C ALA A 378 -16.83 -15.57 9.95
N PHE A 379 -17.46 -15.07 11.02
CA PHE A 379 -17.60 -13.65 11.29
C PHE A 379 -17.92 -13.42 12.77
N ASP A 380 -17.49 -12.29 13.35
CA ASP A 380 -17.85 -11.87 14.70
C ASP A 380 -18.89 -10.76 14.66
N ALA A 381 -20.15 -11.14 14.38
CA ALA A 381 -21.23 -10.19 14.17
C ALA A 381 -21.46 -9.28 15.39
N ALA A 382 -21.37 -9.83 16.61
CA ALA A 382 -21.59 -9.09 17.84
C ALA A 382 -20.54 -7.99 18.06
N TYR A 383 -19.29 -8.24 17.66
CA TYR A 383 -18.23 -7.23 17.72
C TYR A 383 -18.58 -5.97 16.94
N PHE A 384 -19.16 -6.13 15.76
CA PHE A 384 -19.53 -5.03 14.85
C PHE A 384 -20.96 -4.50 15.08
N GLY A 385 -21.64 -4.91 16.16
CA GLY A 385 -23.02 -4.49 16.43
C GLY A 385 -24.03 -5.03 15.41
N ILE A 386 -23.71 -6.12 14.72
CA ILE A 386 -24.54 -6.73 13.67
C ILE A 386 -25.30 -7.92 14.26
N THR A 387 -26.60 -7.98 13.98
CA THR A 387 -27.42 -9.10 14.45
C THR A 387 -27.04 -10.40 13.72
N PRO A 388 -27.19 -11.58 14.38
CA PRO A 388 -26.98 -12.87 13.71
C PRO A 388 -27.81 -13.05 12.44
N GLN A 389 -29.03 -12.50 12.45
CA GLN A 389 -29.93 -12.54 11.29
C GLN A 389 -29.37 -11.73 10.14
N GLU A 390 -28.92 -10.49 10.36
CA GLU A 390 -28.30 -9.68 9.32
C GLU A 390 -27.02 -10.34 8.79
N ALA A 391 -26.13 -10.80 9.68
CA ALA A 391 -24.86 -11.42 9.30
C ALA A 391 -25.02 -12.64 8.37
N LYS A 392 -26.10 -13.41 8.55
CA LYS A 392 -26.44 -14.55 7.67
C LYS A 392 -26.68 -14.13 6.22
N PHE A 393 -27.24 -12.94 6.01
CA PHE A 393 -27.54 -12.40 4.69
C PHE A 393 -26.49 -11.40 4.21
N MET A 394 -25.38 -11.20 4.92
CA MET A 394 -24.25 -10.43 4.41
C MET A 394 -23.38 -11.28 3.50
N ASP A 395 -23.01 -10.72 2.35
CA ASP A 395 -21.98 -11.31 1.49
C ASP A 395 -20.70 -11.55 2.32
N PRO A 396 -20.13 -12.77 2.31
CA PRO A 396 -18.83 -13.07 2.93
C PRO A 396 -17.76 -12.01 2.65
N GLN A 397 -17.77 -11.40 1.46
CA GLN A 397 -16.83 -10.34 1.09
C GLN A 397 -16.93 -9.13 2.03
N GLN A 398 -18.14 -8.71 2.42
CA GLN A 398 -18.34 -7.62 3.38
C GLN A 398 -17.80 -8.01 4.77
N ARG A 399 -18.12 -9.23 5.21
CA ARG A 399 -17.78 -9.72 6.55
C ARG A 399 -16.28 -9.83 6.76
N LEU A 400 -15.60 -10.45 5.79
CA LEU A 400 -14.16 -10.64 5.85
C LEU A 400 -13.42 -9.31 5.77
N LEU A 401 -13.85 -8.39 4.88
CA LEU A 401 -13.26 -7.06 4.82
C LEU A 401 -13.37 -6.28 6.12
N LEU A 402 -14.52 -6.32 6.81
CA LEU A 402 -14.66 -5.63 8.10
C LEU A 402 -13.62 -6.10 9.12
N GLN A 403 -13.44 -7.42 9.23
CA GLN A 403 -12.45 -8.01 10.14
C GLN A 403 -11.02 -7.70 9.72
N THR A 404 -10.70 -7.86 8.43
CA THR A 404 -9.35 -7.62 7.91
C THR A 404 -8.97 -6.14 7.94
N THR A 405 -9.92 -5.23 7.73
CA THR A 405 -9.69 -3.78 7.88
C THR A 405 -9.39 -3.42 9.33
N TRP A 406 -10.16 -3.94 10.28
CA TRP A 406 -9.84 -3.75 11.70
C TRP A 406 -8.43 -4.22 12.03
N GLN A 407 -8.05 -5.41 11.56
CA GLN A 407 -6.72 -5.97 11.77
C GLN A 407 -5.62 -5.11 11.13
N ALA A 408 -5.84 -4.57 9.95
CA ALA A 408 -4.89 -3.68 9.28
C ALA A 408 -4.70 -2.35 10.04
N LEU A 409 -5.77 -1.79 10.60
CA LEU A 409 -5.72 -0.60 11.45
C LEU A 409 -4.92 -0.87 12.73
N GLU A 410 -5.20 -1.97 13.44
CA GLU A 410 -4.40 -2.35 14.61
C GLU A 410 -2.93 -2.67 14.25
N HIS A 411 -2.69 -3.29 13.10
CA HIS A 411 -1.34 -3.55 12.58
C HIS A 411 -0.57 -2.26 12.28
N SER A 412 -1.28 -1.15 11.96
CA SER A 412 -0.63 0.16 11.83
C SER A 412 -0.21 0.80 13.16
N GLY A 413 -0.57 0.17 14.29
CA GLY A 413 -0.32 0.69 15.63
C GLY A 413 -1.25 1.85 16.01
N HIS A 414 -2.31 2.08 15.22
CA HIS A 414 -3.36 3.04 15.52
C HIS A 414 -4.59 2.35 16.09
N MET A 415 -5.22 3.04 17.04
CA MET A 415 -6.47 2.61 17.65
C MET A 415 -7.61 2.78 16.62
N PRO A 416 -8.35 1.71 16.23
CA PRO A 416 -9.41 1.83 15.24
C PRO A 416 -10.47 2.89 15.60
N ALA A 417 -10.81 3.04 16.88
CA ALA A 417 -11.75 4.07 17.33
C ALA A 417 -11.25 5.52 17.12
N ALA A 418 -9.93 5.74 16.99
CA ALA A 418 -9.37 7.07 16.74
C ALA A 418 -9.64 7.58 15.32
N PHE A 419 -10.09 6.71 14.40
CA PHE A 419 -10.46 7.09 13.05
C PHE A 419 -11.91 7.60 12.94
N ALA A 420 -12.72 7.42 13.99
CA ALA A 420 -14.10 7.91 14.00
C ALA A 420 -14.14 9.44 13.80
N GLY A 421 -15.02 9.90 12.91
CA GLY A 421 -15.18 11.29 12.52
C GLY A 421 -14.10 11.83 11.57
N THR A 422 -13.08 11.05 11.22
CA THR A 422 -12.00 11.51 10.34
C THR A 422 -12.37 11.44 8.86
N ASP A 423 -11.64 12.15 8.02
CA ASP A 423 -11.78 12.14 6.56
C ASP A 423 -11.18 10.89 5.89
N THR A 424 -11.01 9.79 6.62
CA THR A 424 -10.37 8.57 6.09
C THR A 424 -11.14 8.00 4.90
N GLY A 425 -10.45 7.84 3.76
CA GLY A 425 -11.01 7.27 2.54
C GLY A 425 -11.01 5.73 2.55
N VAL A 426 -11.96 5.11 1.84
CA VAL A 426 -12.13 3.65 1.69
C VAL A 426 -12.28 3.31 0.22
N PHE A 427 -11.35 2.55 -0.33
CA PHE A 427 -11.32 2.16 -1.74
C PHE A 427 -11.18 0.63 -1.84
N VAL A 428 -12.21 -0.05 -2.35
CA VAL A 428 -12.28 -1.51 -2.33
C VAL A 428 -12.45 -2.08 -3.72
N GLY A 429 -11.49 -2.91 -4.15
CA GLY A 429 -11.61 -3.72 -5.35
C GLY A 429 -12.44 -4.99 -5.13
N ALA A 430 -13.57 -5.13 -5.82
CA ALA A 430 -14.38 -6.35 -5.82
C ALA A 430 -15.26 -6.44 -7.08
N SER A 431 -15.34 -7.62 -7.70
CA SER A 431 -15.99 -7.81 -9.01
C SER A 431 -17.23 -8.73 -8.99
N THR A 432 -17.20 -9.83 -8.24
CA THR A 432 -18.25 -10.86 -8.27
C THR A 432 -19.31 -10.66 -7.19
N SER A 433 -20.48 -11.27 -7.40
CA SER A 433 -21.63 -11.22 -6.46
C SER A 433 -22.26 -12.61 -6.32
N ASP A 434 -21.43 -13.64 -6.19
CA ASP A 434 -21.85 -15.04 -6.14
C ASP A 434 -22.83 -15.32 -4.99
N TYR A 435 -22.67 -14.67 -3.84
CA TYR A 435 -23.57 -14.88 -2.70
C TYR A 435 -25.00 -14.36 -3.00
N GLU A 436 -25.13 -13.31 -3.82
CA GLU A 436 -26.43 -12.84 -4.29
C GLU A 436 -27.18 -13.91 -5.09
N GLU A 437 -26.48 -14.65 -5.95
CA GLU A 437 -27.07 -15.78 -6.67
C GLU A 437 -27.58 -16.86 -5.71
N LEU A 438 -26.82 -17.16 -4.65
CA LEU A 438 -27.21 -18.12 -3.62
C LEU A 438 -28.44 -17.64 -2.84
N ILE A 439 -28.51 -16.36 -2.47
CA ILE A 439 -29.66 -15.77 -1.75
C ILE A 439 -30.90 -15.72 -2.64
N ARG A 440 -30.80 -15.31 -3.91
CA ARG A 440 -31.95 -15.20 -4.83
C ARG A 440 -32.67 -16.53 -5.06
N LYS A 441 -32.01 -17.66 -4.84
CA LYS A 441 -32.61 -19.01 -4.88
C LYS A 441 -33.47 -19.33 -3.64
N HIS A 442 -33.52 -18.43 -2.65
CA HIS A 442 -34.20 -18.60 -1.36
C HIS A 442 -35.09 -17.38 -1.04
N GLU A 443 -35.65 -17.33 0.18
CA GLU A 443 -36.55 -16.25 0.62
C GLU A 443 -35.83 -14.90 0.73
N LEU A 444 -36.43 -13.86 0.12
CA LEU A 444 -35.97 -12.48 0.22
C LEU A 444 -36.37 -11.90 1.57
N VAL A 445 -35.38 -11.48 2.37
CA VAL A 445 -35.57 -10.78 3.64
C VAL A 445 -35.11 -9.33 3.53
N ALA A 446 -35.56 -8.46 4.44
CA ALA A 446 -35.22 -7.03 4.43
C ALA A 446 -33.70 -6.76 4.35
N HIS A 447 -32.90 -7.51 5.14
CA HIS A 447 -31.44 -7.38 5.18
C HIS A 447 -30.72 -7.85 3.90
N ALA A 448 -31.39 -8.54 2.97
CA ALA A 448 -30.76 -8.99 1.72
C ALA A 448 -30.32 -7.79 0.86
N SER A 449 -31.07 -6.69 0.91
CA SER A 449 -30.77 -5.46 0.15
C SER A 449 -29.40 -4.87 0.49
N THR A 450 -29.12 -4.65 1.77
CA THR A 450 -27.82 -4.12 2.24
C THR A 450 -26.76 -5.20 2.33
N GLY A 451 -27.15 -6.46 2.53
CA GLY A 451 -26.22 -7.58 2.58
C GLY A 451 -25.58 -7.91 1.23
N MET A 452 -26.30 -7.71 0.11
CA MET A 452 -25.85 -8.10 -1.24
C MET A 452 -25.38 -6.92 -2.09
N ASN A 453 -25.78 -5.68 -1.76
CA ASN A 453 -25.43 -4.54 -2.59
C ASN A 453 -23.91 -4.31 -2.61
N ARG A 454 -23.35 -4.23 -3.82
CA ARG A 454 -21.90 -4.12 -4.02
C ARG A 454 -21.32 -2.84 -3.45
N SER A 455 -22.03 -1.71 -3.48
CA SER A 455 -21.51 -0.46 -2.88
C SER A 455 -21.34 -0.57 -1.36
N ILE A 456 -22.14 -1.43 -0.71
CA ILE A 456 -22.08 -1.65 0.73
C ILE A 456 -20.80 -2.39 1.16
N ILE A 457 -20.10 -3.04 0.23
CA ILE A 457 -18.78 -3.65 0.49
C ILE A 457 -17.78 -2.60 1.02
N ALA A 458 -17.74 -1.41 0.42
CA ALA A 458 -16.94 -0.28 0.94
C ALA A 458 -17.70 0.48 2.04
N ASN A 459 -18.95 0.85 1.79
CA ASN A 459 -19.68 1.78 2.66
C ASN A 459 -19.93 1.25 4.07
N ARG A 460 -20.02 -0.08 4.27
CA ARG A 460 -20.21 -0.66 5.61
C ARG A 460 -18.98 -0.47 6.49
N ILE A 461 -17.77 -0.45 5.92
CA ILE A 461 -16.54 -0.12 6.64
C ILE A 461 -16.62 1.34 7.12
N SER A 462 -16.91 2.26 6.21
CA SER A 462 -17.06 3.68 6.53
C SER A 462 -18.14 3.92 7.59
N PHE A 463 -19.29 3.25 7.46
CA PHE A 463 -20.39 3.39 8.42
C PHE A 463 -20.03 2.88 9.82
N LEU A 464 -19.43 1.69 9.94
CA LEU A 464 -19.14 1.09 11.24
C LEU A 464 -17.95 1.72 11.96
N LEU A 465 -17.03 2.33 11.22
CA LEU A 465 -15.87 3.03 11.77
C LEU A 465 -16.04 4.56 11.80
N ASP A 466 -17.23 5.07 11.42
CA ASP A 466 -17.54 6.50 11.30
C ASP A 466 -16.52 7.30 10.46
N LEU A 467 -16.17 6.76 9.29
CA LEU A 467 -15.21 7.39 8.35
C LEU A 467 -15.96 8.29 7.36
N GLN A 468 -15.51 9.53 7.23
CA GLN A 468 -16.19 10.59 6.47
C GLN A 468 -15.50 10.93 5.13
N GLY A 469 -14.43 10.22 4.77
CA GLY A 469 -13.77 10.35 3.47
C GLY A 469 -14.51 9.66 2.31
N PRO A 470 -13.95 9.69 1.10
CA PRO A 470 -14.52 8.97 -0.05
C PRO A 470 -14.68 7.47 0.25
N SER A 471 -15.82 6.87 -0.12
CA SER A 471 -16.08 5.43 0.07
C SER A 471 -16.54 4.81 -1.24
N GLU A 472 -15.65 4.05 -1.88
CA GLU A 472 -15.82 3.59 -3.26
C GLU A 472 -15.55 2.09 -3.43
N LEU A 473 -16.53 1.42 -4.03
CA LEU A 473 -16.30 0.14 -4.70
C LEU A 473 -15.71 0.39 -6.09
N ILE A 474 -14.68 -0.38 -6.43
CA ILE A 474 -13.99 -0.34 -7.71
C ILE A 474 -14.08 -1.72 -8.37
N ASP A 475 -14.57 -1.73 -9.61
CA ASP A 475 -14.63 -2.93 -10.43
C ASP A 475 -14.00 -2.67 -11.80
N THR A 476 -12.76 -3.11 -11.92
CA THR A 476 -12.01 -3.16 -13.18
C THR A 476 -11.55 -4.60 -13.45
N ALA A 477 -12.37 -5.57 -13.04
CA ALA A 477 -12.05 -6.99 -13.07
C ALA A 477 -10.75 -7.32 -12.32
N CYS A 478 -9.80 -8.00 -12.95
CA CYS A 478 -8.55 -8.47 -12.33
C CYS A 478 -7.62 -7.34 -11.83
N SER A 479 -7.80 -6.10 -12.29
CA SER A 479 -7.01 -4.95 -11.83
C SER A 479 -7.67 -4.16 -10.68
N SER A 480 -8.85 -4.57 -10.21
CA SER A 480 -9.68 -3.79 -9.28
C SER A 480 -8.94 -3.32 -8.03
N SER A 481 -8.28 -4.19 -7.29
CA SER A 481 -7.54 -3.78 -6.08
C SER A 481 -6.33 -2.90 -6.39
N MET A 482 -5.73 -3.02 -7.57
CA MET A 482 -4.60 -2.17 -7.95
C MET A 482 -5.07 -0.75 -8.33
N VAL A 483 -6.23 -0.66 -8.99
CA VAL A 483 -6.92 0.62 -9.22
C VAL A 483 -7.40 1.23 -7.90
N ALA A 484 -7.82 0.42 -6.93
CA ALA A 484 -8.14 0.87 -5.57
C ALA A 484 -6.95 1.51 -4.86
N ILE A 485 -5.77 0.89 -4.94
CA ILE A 485 -4.53 1.47 -4.42
C ILE A 485 -4.21 2.79 -5.13
N HIS A 486 -4.31 2.84 -6.45
CA HIS A 486 -4.05 4.07 -7.21
C HIS A 486 -5.01 5.20 -6.82
N LYS A 487 -6.31 4.92 -6.71
CA LYS A 487 -7.31 5.92 -6.28
C LYS A 487 -7.08 6.40 -4.85
N ALA A 488 -6.70 5.50 -3.94
CA ALA A 488 -6.35 5.86 -2.57
C ALA A 488 -5.12 6.78 -2.50
N VAL A 489 -4.09 6.51 -3.31
CA VAL A 489 -2.91 7.36 -3.47
C VAL A 489 -3.30 8.74 -3.99
N GLU A 490 -4.13 8.81 -5.03
CA GLU A 490 -4.61 10.09 -5.58
C GLU A 490 -5.46 10.88 -4.59
N ALA A 491 -6.34 10.21 -3.83
CA ALA A 491 -7.18 10.86 -2.83
C ALA A 491 -6.36 11.52 -1.72
N ILE A 492 -5.28 10.88 -1.25
CA ILE A 492 -4.35 11.48 -0.28
C ILE A 492 -3.62 12.67 -0.91
N LYS A 493 -3.07 12.49 -2.13
CA LYS A 493 -2.31 13.55 -2.83
C LYS A 493 -3.15 14.79 -3.12
N GLN A 494 -4.44 14.60 -3.41
CA GLN A 494 -5.37 15.68 -3.70
C GLN A 494 -5.98 16.29 -2.43
N GLY A 495 -5.64 15.78 -1.24
CA GLY A 495 -6.14 16.28 0.04
C GLY A 495 -7.60 15.91 0.32
N HIS A 496 -8.16 14.89 -0.36
CA HIS A 496 -9.51 14.40 -0.10
C HIS A 496 -9.60 13.56 1.18
N CYS A 497 -8.47 13.02 1.66
CA CYS A 497 -8.37 12.26 2.90
C CYS A 497 -6.94 12.27 3.45
N GLN A 498 -6.78 12.22 4.78
CA GLN A 498 -5.45 12.11 5.40
C GLN A 498 -4.94 10.67 5.45
N TYR A 499 -5.87 9.73 5.65
CA TYR A 499 -5.64 8.30 5.60
C TYR A 499 -6.49 7.68 4.50
N ALA A 500 -6.01 6.60 3.90
CA ALA A 500 -6.83 5.81 3.00
C ALA A 500 -6.68 4.31 3.27
N ILE A 501 -7.81 3.62 3.30
CA ILE A 501 -7.91 2.17 3.32
C ILE A 501 -8.03 1.72 1.86
N ALA A 502 -7.00 1.06 1.34
CA ALA A 502 -7.03 0.43 0.02
C ALA A 502 -7.13 -1.09 0.18
N ALA A 503 -8.14 -1.70 -0.42
CA ALA A 503 -8.43 -3.11 -0.22
C ALA A 503 -8.82 -3.84 -1.51
N GLY A 504 -8.75 -5.17 -1.46
CA GLY A 504 -9.28 -6.06 -2.48
C GLY A 504 -9.86 -7.32 -1.84
N VAL A 505 -10.99 -7.79 -2.34
CA VAL A 505 -11.61 -9.04 -1.91
C VAL A 505 -12.12 -9.86 -3.09
N ASN A 506 -11.98 -11.18 -3.00
CA ASN A 506 -12.59 -12.12 -3.92
C ASN A 506 -13.05 -13.40 -3.22
N ALA A 507 -14.26 -13.86 -3.52
CA ALA A 507 -14.86 -15.07 -2.97
C ALA A 507 -15.44 -15.95 -4.08
N LEU A 508 -15.26 -17.28 -3.94
CA LEU A 508 -15.70 -18.29 -4.90
C LEU A 508 -16.84 -19.10 -4.29
N ILE A 509 -18.09 -18.68 -4.52
CA ILE A 509 -19.24 -19.21 -3.78
C ILE A 509 -20.12 -20.10 -4.68
N THR A 510 -20.19 -19.83 -5.98
CA THR A 510 -21.06 -20.56 -6.92
C THR A 510 -20.29 -21.13 -8.12
N PRO A 511 -20.82 -22.17 -8.79
CA PRO A 511 -20.21 -22.73 -10.00
C PRO A 511 -20.30 -21.82 -11.22
N THR A 512 -21.15 -20.79 -11.21
CA THR A 512 -21.49 -19.96 -12.39
C THR A 512 -20.26 -19.41 -13.12
N HIS A 513 -19.35 -18.78 -12.39
CA HIS A 513 -18.13 -18.22 -12.97
C HIS A 513 -17.12 -19.30 -13.40
N PHE A 514 -17.08 -20.46 -12.73
CA PHE A 514 -16.29 -21.61 -13.20
C PHE A 514 -16.78 -22.14 -14.55
N LEU A 515 -18.09 -22.21 -14.74
CA LEU A 515 -18.70 -22.61 -16.00
C LEU A 515 -18.45 -21.58 -17.10
N SER A 516 -18.67 -20.30 -16.81
CA SER A 516 -18.52 -19.21 -17.78
C SER A 516 -17.06 -19.07 -18.23
N TYR A 517 -16.12 -18.97 -17.29
CA TYR A 517 -14.70 -18.80 -17.61
C TYR A 517 -14.09 -20.07 -18.20
N GLY A 518 -14.57 -21.25 -17.81
CA GLY A 518 -14.22 -22.51 -18.45
C GLY A 518 -14.62 -22.53 -19.92
N LYS A 519 -15.86 -22.12 -20.25
CA LYS A 519 -16.33 -21.99 -21.65
C LYS A 519 -15.59 -20.91 -22.44
N ALA A 520 -15.12 -19.86 -21.77
CA ALA A 520 -14.31 -18.82 -22.38
C ALA A 520 -12.84 -19.23 -22.59
N GLY A 521 -12.44 -20.45 -22.20
CA GLY A 521 -11.07 -20.93 -22.35
C GLY A 521 -10.06 -20.26 -21.42
N MET A 522 -10.52 -19.63 -20.34
CA MET A 522 -9.67 -18.87 -19.42
C MET A 522 -9.01 -19.74 -18.34
N LEU A 523 -9.60 -20.89 -18.03
CA LEU A 523 -9.21 -21.70 -16.87
C LEU A 523 -8.24 -22.82 -17.24
N SER A 524 -7.19 -22.98 -16.43
CA SER A 524 -6.31 -24.14 -16.47
C SER A 524 -7.08 -25.40 -16.02
N ALA A 525 -7.02 -26.45 -16.83
CA ALA A 525 -7.62 -27.75 -16.53
C ALA A 525 -6.80 -28.57 -15.51
N ASP A 526 -5.49 -28.34 -15.45
CA ASP A 526 -4.55 -29.02 -14.57
C ASP A 526 -4.29 -28.28 -13.26
N GLY A 527 -5.03 -27.20 -13.01
CA GLY A 527 -5.12 -26.61 -11.68
C GLY A 527 -3.94 -25.75 -11.28
N HIS A 528 -3.18 -25.18 -12.22
CA HIS A 528 -2.07 -24.28 -11.86
C HIS A 528 -1.94 -23.09 -12.82
N CYS A 529 -1.70 -21.91 -12.25
CA CYS A 529 -1.17 -20.78 -13.02
C CYS A 529 0.31 -21.05 -13.31
N LYS A 530 0.61 -21.68 -14.44
CA LYS A 530 1.98 -22.01 -14.86
C LYS A 530 2.66 -20.80 -15.51
N THR A 531 2.78 -19.72 -14.75
CA THR A 531 3.28 -18.45 -15.24
C THR A 531 4.68 -18.59 -15.83
N PHE A 532 4.87 -18.08 -17.04
CA PHE A 532 6.08 -18.16 -17.87
C PHE A 532 6.44 -19.54 -18.42
N ASP A 533 5.73 -20.60 -18.06
CA ASP A 533 6.03 -21.95 -18.51
C ASP A 533 5.50 -22.23 -19.93
N ALA A 534 6.16 -23.12 -20.65
CA ALA A 534 5.78 -23.55 -21.99
C ALA A 534 4.42 -24.26 -22.03
N ASP A 535 4.02 -24.90 -20.93
CA ASP A 535 2.74 -25.60 -20.81
C ASP A 535 1.63 -24.69 -20.22
N ALA A 536 1.87 -23.38 -20.11
CA ALA A 536 0.86 -22.39 -19.73
C ALA A 536 -0.43 -22.54 -20.54
N ASN A 537 -1.56 -22.74 -19.86
CA ASN A 537 -2.84 -23.11 -20.50
C ASN A 537 -4.07 -22.39 -19.90
N GLY A 538 -3.86 -21.35 -19.10
CA GLY A 538 -4.93 -20.65 -18.38
C GLY A 538 -4.58 -20.41 -16.91
N TYR A 539 -5.45 -19.71 -16.21
CA TYR A 539 -5.28 -19.44 -14.79
C TYR A 539 -6.21 -20.32 -13.93
N VAL A 540 -5.94 -20.40 -12.63
CA VAL A 540 -6.85 -20.98 -11.64
C VAL A 540 -7.46 -19.90 -10.79
N ARG A 541 -8.77 -19.97 -10.55
CA ARG A 541 -9.46 -18.97 -9.71
C ARG A 541 -8.99 -19.08 -8.26
N GLY A 542 -8.89 -17.97 -7.56
CA GLY A 542 -8.52 -17.94 -6.14
C GLY A 542 -9.35 -16.95 -5.33
N GLU A 543 -9.44 -17.22 -4.04
CA GLU A 543 -10.03 -16.36 -3.03
C GLU A 543 -8.97 -15.59 -2.26
N GLY A 544 -9.34 -14.45 -1.74
CA GLY A 544 -8.51 -13.76 -0.76
C GLY A 544 -9.00 -12.37 -0.43
N VAL A 545 -8.47 -11.85 0.67
CA VAL A 545 -8.64 -10.48 1.12
C VAL A 545 -7.27 -9.88 1.36
N GLY A 546 -7.06 -8.64 0.92
CA GLY A 546 -5.90 -7.84 1.31
C GLY A 546 -6.33 -6.41 1.60
N VAL A 547 -5.79 -5.83 2.67
CA VAL A 547 -6.05 -4.45 3.09
C VAL A 547 -4.72 -3.76 3.39
N LEU A 548 -4.61 -2.50 2.95
CA LEU A 548 -3.48 -1.60 3.20
C LEU A 548 -4.00 -0.31 3.83
N ILE A 549 -3.28 0.18 4.85
CA ILE A 549 -3.50 1.50 5.46
C ILE A 549 -2.43 2.45 4.91
N LEU A 550 -2.88 3.50 4.22
CA LEU A 550 -2.04 4.44 3.49
C LEU A 550 -2.07 5.82 4.16
N LYS A 551 -0.94 6.51 4.10
CA LYS A 551 -0.75 7.87 4.62
C LYS A 551 0.35 8.58 3.83
N SER A 552 0.35 9.91 3.78
CA SER A 552 1.52 10.62 3.20
C SER A 552 2.80 10.27 3.97
N LEU A 553 3.91 10.10 3.26
CA LEU A 553 5.17 9.65 3.86
C LEU A 553 5.65 10.62 4.94
N ASP A 554 5.60 11.92 4.69
CA ASP A 554 6.03 12.94 5.64
C ASP A 554 5.23 12.88 6.95
N LYS A 555 3.91 12.66 6.86
CA LYS A 555 3.06 12.49 8.05
C LYS A 555 3.26 11.14 8.73
N ALA A 556 3.59 10.09 8.00
CA ALA A 556 3.95 8.81 8.61
C ALA A 556 5.24 8.91 9.42
N ILE A 557 6.24 9.62 8.89
CA ILE A 557 7.50 9.90 9.60
C ILE A 557 7.26 10.79 10.81
N GLN A 558 6.47 11.86 10.65
CA GLN A 558 6.12 12.80 11.72
C GLN A 558 5.46 12.07 12.90
N ASP A 559 4.49 11.20 12.64
CA ASP A 559 3.68 10.56 13.68
C ASP A 559 4.35 9.29 14.27
N GLY A 560 5.57 8.98 13.81
CA GLY A 560 6.33 7.83 14.28
C GLY A 560 5.73 6.48 13.88
N ASP A 561 5.08 6.43 12.71
CA ASP A 561 4.49 5.21 12.16
C ASP A 561 5.56 4.17 11.77
N SER A 562 5.19 2.89 11.87
CA SER A 562 5.94 1.83 11.20
C SER A 562 5.68 1.92 9.70
N ILE A 563 6.72 2.11 8.89
CA ILE A 563 6.59 2.23 7.44
C ILE A 563 7.09 0.94 6.80
N HIS A 564 6.20 0.20 6.14
CA HIS A 564 6.51 -1.12 5.60
C HIS A 564 7.00 -1.10 4.15
N ALA A 565 6.54 -0.12 3.39
CA ALA A 565 6.99 0.20 2.05
C ALA A 565 6.51 1.61 1.70
N VAL A 566 7.18 2.23 0.72
CA VAL A 566 6.79 3.51 0.16
C VAL A 566 6.27 3.30 -1.26
N ILE A 567 5.06 3.76 -1.54
CA ILE A 567 4.53 3.85 -2.91
C ILE A 567 5.13 5.12 -3.53
N LYS A 568 6.12 4.93 -4.40
CA LYS A 568 6.80 5.99 -5.13
C LYS A 568 6.00 6.50 -6.31
N ALA A 569 5.27 5.60 -6.96
CA ALA A 569 4.46 5.92 -8.11
C ALA A 569 3.34 4.90 -8.29
N SER A 570 2.22 5.34 -8.86
CA SER A 570 1.14 4.48 -9.31
C SER A 570 0.47 5.08 -10.52
N GLY A 571 -0.19 4.25 -11.32
CA GLY A 571 -0.99 4.74 -12.44
C GLY A 571 -1.88 3.66 -13.04
N MET A 572 -2.80 4.10 -13.89
CA MET A 572 -3.69 3.23 -14.66
C MET A 572 -3.91 3.76 -16.07
N ASN A 573 -4.20 2.86 -17.01
CA ASN A 573 -4.68 3.21 -18.36
C ASN A 573 -5.62 2.12 -18.90
N HIS A 574 -6.02 2.25 -20.17
CA HIS A 574 -6.77 1.21 -20.88
C HIS A 574 -6.00 0.71 -22.10
N GLY A 575 -6.16 -0.57 -22.43
CA GLY A 575 -5.60 -1.22 -23.61
C GLY A 575 -6.09 -0.69 -24.96
N GLY A 576 -7.03 0.27 -24.98
CA GLY A 576 -7.70 0.74 -26.18
C GLY A 576 -8.28 -0.41 -27.02
N ARG A 577 -8.15 -0.30 -28.35
CA ARG A 577 -8.52 -1.36 -29.29
C ARG A 577 -7.42 -2.43 -29.32
N ALA A 578 -7.79 -3.68 -29.06
CA ALA A 578 -6.96 -4.86 -29.25
C ALA A 578 -7.67 -5.85 -30.20
N SER A 579 -7.06 -7.02 -30.44
CA SER A 579 -7.60 -8.05 -31.34
C SER A 579 -8.92 -8.67 -30.86
N SER A 580 -9.18 -8.63 -29.56
CA SER A 580 -10.49 -8.91 -28.97
C SER A 580 -10.67 -8.07 -27.71
N LEU A 581 -11.90 -8.02 -27.17
CA LEU A 581 -12.17 -7.32 -25.91
C LEU A 581 -11.28 -7.82 -24.77
N THR A 582 -10.96 -9.11 -24.76
CA THR A 582 -10.20 -9.76 -23.69
C THR A 582 -8.72 -9.93 -23.99
N ALA A 583 -8.25 -9.47 -25.15
CA ALA A 583 -6.85 -9.55 -25.52
C ALA A 583 -6.05 -8.40 -24.87
N PRO A 584 -4.95 -8.70 -24.17
CA PRO A 584 -4.08 -7.65 -23.64
C PRO A 584 -3.35 -6.90 -24.76
N ASN A 585 -2.99 -5.63 -24.52
CA ASN A 585 -2.27 -4.79 -25.46
C ASN A 585 -0.86 -4.46 -24.92
N PRO A 586 0.23 -5.01 -25.50
CA PRO A 586 1.60 -4.80 -25.00
C PRO A 586 2.04 -3.34 -25.08
N ASN A 587 1.56 -2.57 -26.08
CA ASN A 587 1.93 -1.17 -26.21
C ASN A 587 1.29 -0.31 -25.12
N ALA A 588 0.04 -0.60 -24.75
CA ALA A 588 -0.63 0.09 -23.66
C ALA A 588 0.00 -0.24 -22.30
N GLN A 589 0.39 -1.50 -22.08
CA GLN A 589 1.15 -1.92 -20.89
C GLN A 589 2.51 -1.23 -20.84
N ALA A 590 3.22 -1.16 -21.96
CA ALA A 590 4.50 -0.47 -22.03
C ALA A 590 4.38 1.03 -21.74
N GLN A 591 3.39 1.68 -22.35
CA GLN A 591 3.13 3.11 -22.16
C GLN A 591 2.78 3.43 -20.69
N LEU A 592 1.98 2.57 -20.05
CA LEU A 592 1.66 2.71 -18.62
C LEU A 592 2.92 2.75 -17.76
N ILE A 593 3.79 1.75 -17.92
CA ILE A 593 5.02 1.62 -17.13
C ILE A 593 5.96 2.79 -17.44
N TYR A 594 6.17 3.11 -18.72
CA TYR A 594 6.97 4.25 -19.14
C TYR A 594 6.50 5.56 -18.49
N ASP A 595 5.20 5.87 -18.57
CA ASP A 595 4.65 7.13 -18.04
C ASP A 595 4.78 7.23 -16.53
N ILE A 596 4.52 6.14 -15.80
CA ILE A 596 4.65 6.10 -14.33
C ILE A 596 6.10 6.40 -13.92
N TYR A 597 7.05 5.72 -14.54
CA TYR A 597 8.47 5.84 -14.20
C TYR A 597 9.02 7.20 -14.58
N ARG A 598 8.69 7.69 -15.77
CA ARG A 598 9.11 9.00 -16.26
C ARG A 598 8.55 10.13 -15.38
N LYS A 599 7.25 10.11 -15.08
CA LYS A 599 6.59 11.15 -14.26
C LYS A 599 7.12 11.18 -12.84
N ALA A 600 7.44 10.02 -12.28
CA ALA A 600 8.00 9.90 -10.93
C ALA A 600 9.53 10.03 -10.87
N ASN A 601 10.19 10.28 -12.02
CA ASN A 601 11.64 10.36 -12.14
C ASN A 601 12.37 9.13 -11.54
N ILE A 602 11.82 7.94 -11.75
CA ILE A 602 12.36 6.67 -11.26
C ILE A 602 13.29 6.09 -12.33
N ASN A 603 14.57 5.98 -12.00
CA ASN A 603 15.53 5.33 -12.88
C ASN A 603 15.18 3.83 -13.05
N SER A 604 14.98 3.39 -14.29
CA SER A 604 14.61 2.02 -14.66
C SER A 604 15.61 0.95 -14.18
N HIS A 605 16.89 1.31 -14.03
CA HIS A 605 17.97 0.42 -13.54
C HIS A 605 17.94 0.28 -12.00
N SER A 606 17.12 1.09 -11.31
CA SER A 606 16.89 0.97 -9.87
C SER A 606 15.86 -0.08 -9.48
N ILE A 607 15.16 -0.66 -10.45
CA ILE A 607 14.19 -1.73 -10.15
C ILE A 607 14.88 -3.07 -10.11
N ASP A 608 14.70 -3.77 -9.01
CA ASP A 608 15.28 -5.09 -8.76
C ASP A 608 14.28 -6.20 -9.05
N TYR A 609 12.99 -5.90 -8.97
CA TYR A 609 11.94 -6.90 -9.03
C TYR A 609 10.68 -6.36 -9.72
N ILE A 610 10.03 -7.19 -10.53
CA ILE A 610 8.67 -6.96 -10.99
C ILE A 610 7.82 -8.16 -10.56
N GLU A 611 6.80 -7.87 -9.76
CA GLU A 611 5.68 -8.76 -9.53
C GLU A 611 4.72 -8.62 -10.72
N ASN A 612 4.81 -9.57 -11.64
CA ASN A 612 4.03 -9.59 -12.86
C ASN A 612 2.55 -9.87 -12.60
N HIS A 613 1.70 -9.46 -13.55
CA HIS A 613 0.33 -9.92 -13.60
C HIS A 613 0.30 -11.44 -13.84
N GLY A 614 1.06 -11.95 -14.81
CA GLY A 614 1.53 -13.32 -14.87
C GLY A 614 0.45 -14.39 -14.64
N THR A 615 -0.52 -14.47 -15.55
CA THR A 615 -1.68 -15.37 -15.42
C THR A 615 -1.41 -16.83 -15.79
N GLY A 616 -0.27 -17.16 -16.40
CA GLY A 616 -0.04 -18.52 -16.89
C GLY A 616 -0.83 -18.81 -18.16
N THR A 617 -1.05 -17.80 -19.00
CA THR A 617 -1.70 -17.96 -20.30
C THR A 617 -0.66 -18.04 -21.42
N PRO A 618 -0.88 -18.86 -22.47
CA PRO A 618 0.12 -19.08 -23.50
C PRO A 618 0.50 -17.80 -24.27
N LEU A 619 -0.43 -16.84 -24.40
CA LEU A 619 -0.22 -15.57 -25.09
C LEU A 619 -0.06 -14.37 -24.15
N GLY A 620 -0.75 -14.36 -23.00
CA GLY A 620 -0.71 -13.21 -22.09
C GLY A 620 0.65 -13.02 -21.44
N ASP A 621 1.32 -14.11 -21.04
CA ASP A 621 2.64 -14.02 -20.43
C ASP A 621 3.70 -13.47 -21.42
N PRO A 622 3.80 -13.93 -22.68
CA PRO A 622 4.63 -13.28 -23.70
C PRO A 622 4.27 -11.81 -23.96
N ILE A 623 2.98 -11.45 -24.00
CA ILE A 623 2.54 -10.07 -24.21
C ILE A 623 3.02 -9.15 -23.08
N GLU A 624 2.92 -9.61 -21.84
CA GLU A 624 3.40 -8.85 -20.67
C GLU A 624 4.92 -8.64 -20.72
N ILE A 625 5.69 -9.67 -21.07
CA ILE A 625 7.15 -9.54 -21.21
C ILE A 625 7.53 -8.60 -22.36
N ASN A 626 6.80 -8.64 -23.47
CA ASN A 626 7.01 -7.69 -24.58
C ASN A 626 6.73 -6.25 -24.16
N GLY A 627 5.66 -6.03 -23.38
CA GLY A 627 5.34 -4.73 -22.79
C GLY A 627 6.46 -4.22 -21.88
N LEU A 628 6.99 -5.08 -20.99
CA LEU A 628 8.12 -4.76 -20.12
C LEU A 628 9.40 -4.44 -20.88
N ASN A 629 9.78 -5.29 -21.85
CA ASN A 629 10.95 -5.05 -22.70
C ASN A 629 10.87 -3.71 -23.41
N LYS A 630 9.70 -3.38 -23.98
CA LYS A 630 9.48 -2.09 -24.63
C LYS A 630 9.59 -0.94 -23.64
N ALA A 631 8.87 -0.98 -22.51
CA ALA A 631 8.91 0.09 -21.51
C ALA A 631 10.34 0.37 -21.01
N PHE A 632 11.09 -0.67 -20.65
CA PHE A 632 12.43 -0.50 -20.10
C PHE A 632 13.47 -0.10 -21.14
N ARG A 633 13.31 -0.50 -22.41
CA ARG A 633 14.13 0.03 -23.51
C ARG A 633 13.87 1.52 -23.70
N ASP A 634 12.60 1.90 -23.82
CA ASP A 634 12.21 3.30 -24.05
C ASP A 634 12.62 4.19 -22.85
N LEU A 635 12.56 3.67 -21.62
CA LEU A 635 13.08 4.34 -20.42
C LEU A 635 14.61 4.48 -20.45
N ALA A 636 15.35 3.42 -20.80
CA ALA A 636 16.81 3.49 -20.88
C ALA A 636 17.30 4.49 -21.94
N GLU A 637 16.60 4.57 -23.07
CA GLU A 637 16.85 5.57 -24.12
C GLU A 637 16.56 6.99 -23.63
N HIS A 638 15.42 7.20 -22.95
CA HIS A 638 15.08 8.49 -22.34
C HIS A 638 16.07 8.91 -21.24
N GLU A 639 16.61 7.96 -20.49
CA GLU A 639 17.62 8.18 -19.43
C GLU A 639 19.05 8.39 -20.00
N GLY A 640 19.23 8.29 -21.33
CA GLY A 640 20.54 8.45 -21.98
C GLY A 640 21.55 7.36 -21.65
N GLN A 641 21.08 6.17 -21.26
CA GLN A 641 21.94 5.07 -20.81
C GLN A 641 22.40 4.18 -21.98
N ASN A 642 23.68 3.79 -21.97
CA ASN A 642 24.26 2.96 -23.01
C ASN A 642 23.90 1.48 -22.80
N LYS A 643 23.52 0.76 -23.87
CA LYS A 643 22.96 -0.61 -23.85
C LYS A 643 23.91 -1.70 -23.30
N GLU A 644 25.15 -1.36 -22.96
CA GLU A 644 26.23 -2.30 -22.63
C GLU A 644 26.56 -2.42 -21.13
N LEU A 645 26.00 -1.58 -20.24
CA LEU A 645 26.37 -1.53 -18.82
C LEU A 645 25.17 -1.83 -17.89
N LEU A 646 24.70 -3.08 -17.91
CA LEU A 646 23.71 -3.58 -16.94
C LEU A 646 24.35 -4.65 -16.05
N ASP A 647 25.01 -4.24 -14.97
CA ASP A 647 25.57 -5.17 -13.98
C ASP A 647 24.48 -5.81 -13.09
N HIS A 648 23.22 -5.35 -13.21
CA HIS A 648 22.10 -5.75 -12.36
C HIS A 648 20.86 -6.11 -13.18
N LYS A 649 20.35 -7.34 -13.00
CA LYS A 649 19.11 -7.82 -13.63
C LYS A 649 17.91 -7.59 -12.71
N CYS A 650 16.79 -7.21 -13.31
CA CYS A 650 15.49 -7.16 -12.66
C CYS A 650 14.84 -8.54 -12.71
N LEU A 651 14.47 -9.05 -11.54
CA LEU A 651 13.88 -10.36 -11.35
C LEU A 651 12.37 -10.32 -11.60
N LEU A 652 11.85 -11.34 -12.28
CA LEU A 652 10.43 -11.44 -12.67
C LEU A 652 9.78 -12.63 -11.97
N ALA A 653 8.64 -12.43 -11.34
CA ALA A 653 7.84 -13.52 -10.76
C ALA A 653 6.35 -13.16 -10.64
N SER A 654 5.52 -14.16 -10.33
CA SER A 654 4.09 -14.00 -10.08
C SER A 654 3.63 -14.86 -8.91
N VAL A 655 2.95 -14.23 -7.96
CA VAL A 655 2.27 -14.83 -6.80
C VAL A 655 1.18 -15.82 -7.22
N LYS A 656 0.63 -15.65 -8.44
CA LYS A 656 -0.46 -16.51 -8.92
C LYS A 656 -0.01 -17.96 -9.08
N SER A 657 1.28 -18.21 -9.27
CA SER A 657 1.85 -19.56 -9.29
C SER A 657 1.72 -20.29 -7.94
N ASN A 658 1.58 -19.57 -6.83
CA ASN A 658 1.40 -20.12 -5.49
C ASN A 658 -0.07 -20.24 -5.10
N ILE A 659 -0.88 -19.20 -5.34
CA ILE A 659 -2.23 -19.07 -4.75
C ILE A 659 -3.36 -18.96 -5.78
N GLY A 660 -3.04 -19.08 -7.07
CA GLY A 660 -3.97 -18.84 -8.15
C GLY A 660 -4.24 -17.35 -8.39
N HIS A 661 -5.16 -17.06 -9.29
CA HIS A 661 -5.59 -15.72 -9.62
C HIS A 661 -6.73 -15.29 -8.70
N LEU A 662 -6.42 -14.40 -7.75
CA LEU A 662 -7.37 -13.81 -6.80
C LEU A 662 -8.34 -12.77 -7.40
N GLU A 663 -8.52 -12.79 -8.73
CA GLU A 663 -9.38 -11.88 -9.51
C GLU A 663 -9.30 -10.43 -9.02
N ALA A 664 -10.36 -9.88 -8.42
CA ALA A 664 -10.41 -8.50 -7.95
C ALA A 664 -9.39 -8.17 -6.84
N ALA A 665 -8.94 -9.17 -6.06
CA ALA A 665 -7.92 -9.04 -5.02
C ALA A 665 -6.50 -9.38 -5.50
N ALA A 666 -6.30 -9.68 -6.79
CA ALA A 666 -5.00 -10.13 -7.29
C ALA A 666 -3.89 -9.07 -7.17
N GLY A 667 -4.23 -7.80 -7.34
CA GLY A 667 -3.26 -6.71 -7.24
C GLY A 667 -2.72 -6.53 -5.82
N VAL A 668 -3.60 -6.53 -4.82
CA VAL A 668 -3.19 -6.36 -3.42
C VAL A 668 -2.42 -7.57 -2.90
N ALA A 669 -2.73 -8.79 -3.39
CA ALA A 669 -1.93 -9.98 -3.08
C ALA A 669 -0.47 -9.86 -3.59
N GLY A 670 -0.28 -9.30 -4.79
CA GLY A 670 1.06 -8.99 -5.32
C GLY A 670 1.80 -7.95 -4.48
N VAL A 671 1.10 -6.89 -4.04
CA VAL A 671 1.66 -5.87 -3.14
C VAL A 671 2.04 -6.45 -1.79
N LEU A 672 1.19 -7.28 -1.17
CA LEU A 672 1.50 -7.97 0.09
C LEU A 672 2.75 -8.84 -0.05
N LYS A 673 2.88 -9.61 -1.13
CA LYS A 673 4.09 -10.40 -1.42
C LYS A 673 5.34 -9.52 -1.47
N VAL A 674 5.28 -8.37 -2.13
CA VAL A 674 6.42 -7.43 -2.21
C VAL A 674 6.74 -6.82 -0.86
N ILE A 675 5.75 -6.39 -0.08
CA ILE A 675 5.95 -5.87 1.29
C ILE A 675 6.67 -6.92 2.16
N LEU A 676 6.21 -8.17 2.11
CA LEU A 676 6.82 -9.25 2.88
C LEU A 676 8.23 -9.59 2.38
N ALA A 677 8.47 -9.52 1.06
CA ALA A 677 9.80 -9.69 0.48
C ALA A 677 10.78 -8.59 0.87
N LEU A 678 10.32 -7.33 0.97
CA LEU A 678 11.09 -6.20 1.49
C LEU A 678 11.44 -6.41 2.96
N LYS A 679 10.42 -6.69 3.80
CA LYS A 679 10.56 -6.94 5.25
C LYS A 679 11.58 -8.04 5.53
N ASN A 680 11.51 -9.15 4.81
CA ASN A 680 12.35 -10.33 5.03
C ASN A 680 13.60 -10.36 4.16
N GLN A 681 13.78 -9.38 3.26
CA GLN A 681 14.93 -9.26 2.37
C GLN A 681 15.17 -10.54 1.53
N VAL A 682 14.09 -11.18 1.08
CA VAL A 682 14.11 -12.40 0.27
C VAL A 682 13.05 -12.29 -0.82
N LEU A 683 13.40 -12.60 -2.05
CA LEU A 683 12.47 -12.72 -3.17
C LEU A 683 12.03 -14.19 -3.32
N PRO A 684 10.76 -14.53 -3.07
CA PRO A 684 10.26 -15.89 -3.25
C PRO A 684 10.03 -16.21 -4.73
N ALA A 685 10.37 -17.45 -5.12
CA ALA A 685 10.30 -17.94 -6.49
C ALA A 685 8.88 -18.10 -7.02
N SER A 686 8.74 -17.96 -8.34
CA SER A 686 7.55 -18.49 -9.04
C SER A 686 7.62 -20.01 -9.11
N GLN A 687 6.48 -20.66 -8.90
CA GLN A 687 6.33 -22.11 -8.94
C GLN A 687 5.95 -22.59 -10.34
N ASN A 688 6.02 -23.90 -10.56
CA ASN A 688 5.52 -24.58 -11.77
C ASN A 688 6.21 -24.21 -13.10
N ILE A 689 7.48 -23.76 -13.06
CA ILE A 689 8.29 -23.46 -14.25
C ILE A 689 9.26 -24.61 -14.53
N LYS A 690 8.89 -25.49 -15.45
CA LYS A 690 9.73 -26.56 -16.01
C LYS A 690 10.58 -26.04 -17.17
N LYS A 691 9.94 -25.35 -18.12
CA LYS A 691 10.57 -24.82 -19.34
C LYS A 691 9.94 -23.47 -19.67
N ILE A 692 10.74 -22.44 -19.92
CA ILE A 692 10.21 -21.13 -20.33
C ILE A 692 9.47 -21.26 -21.66
N ASN A 693 8.31 -20.62 -21.75
CA ASN A 693 7.54 -20.51 -22.98
C ASN A 693 8.41 -19.91 -24.11
N PRO A 694 8.57 -20.59 -25.26
CA PRO A 694 9.45 -20.15 -26.35
C PRO A 694 9.02 -18.83 -27.01
N LEU A 695 7.77 -18.41 -26.80
CA LEU A 695 7.26 -17.10 -27.24
C LEU A 695 7.75 -15.95 -26.35
N ILE A 696 8.23 -16.23 -25.14
CA ILE A 696 8.84 -15.22 -24.27
C ILE A 696 10.23 -14.90 -24.81
N LYS A 697 10.37 -13.69 -25.39
CA LYS A 697 11.66 -13.13 -25.80
C LYS A 697 12.21 -12.26 -24.67
N LEU A 698 12.83 -12.89 -23.68
CA LEU A 698 13.39 -12.18 -22.54
C LEU A 698 14.61 -11.37 -22.98
N ASN A 699 14.69 -10.08 -22.61
CA ASN A 699 15.94 -9.36 -22.70
C ASN A 699 16.86 -9.84 -21.56
N ASP A 700 17.64 -10.90 -21.82
CA ASP A 700 18.47 -11.57 -20.82
C ASP A 700 19.54 -10.68 -20.19
N LYS A 701 19.83 -9.51 -20.76
CA LYS A 701 20.71 -8.49 -20.16
C LYS A 701 20.01 -7.68 -19.07
N ARG A 702 18.69 -7.48 -19.17
CA ARG A 702 17.91 -6.67 -18.21
C ARG A 702 17.08 -7.50 -17.24
N PHE A 703 16.50 -8.60 -17.69
CA PHE A 703 15.53 -9.37 -16.93
C PHE A 703 15.97 -10.81 -16.70
N GLU A 704 15.49 -11.40 -15.61
CA GLU A 704 15.65 -12.81 -15.30
C GLU A 704 14.40 -13.34 -14.59
N ILE A 705 13.89 -14.50 -15.00
CA ILE A 705 12.76 -15.16 -14.34
C ILE A 705 13.22 -15.86 -13.07
N LEU A 706 12.58 -15.54 -11.94
CA LEU A 706 12.96 -16.03 -10.62
C LEU A 706 12.39 -17.43 -10.35
N ARG A 707 13.22 -18.47 -10.53
CA ARG A 707 12.87 -19.88 -10.31
C ARG A 707 13.26 -20.45 -8.95
N HIS A 708 14.09 -19.74 -8.20
CA HIS A 708 14.54 -20.13 -6.87
C HIS A 708 14.53 -18.91 -5.96
N ASN A 709 14.24 -19.11 -4.66
CA ASN A 709 14.26 -18.01 -3.70
C ASN A 709 15.65 -17.37 -3.71
N ARG A 710 15.71 -16.04 -3.69
CA ARG A 710 16.97 -15.29 -3.66
C ARG A 710 16.98 -14.31 -2.50
N PRO A 711 18.09 -14.19 -1.76
CA PRO A 711 18.30 -13.05 -0.89
C PRO A 711 18.19 -11.76 -1.72
N TRP A 712 17.31 -10.87 -1.30
CA TRP A 712 17.20 -9.53 -1.86
C TRP A 712 18.20 -8.66 -1.11
N LYS A 713 19.47 -8.65 -1.52
CA LYS A 713 20.48 -7.83 -0.86
C LYS A 713 20.30 -6.37 -1.27
N SER A 714 20.40 -5.44 -0.31
CA SER A 714 20.61 -4.03 -0.64
C SER A 714 21.93 -3.94 -1.40
N GLY A 715 21.94 -3.32 -2.58
CA GLY A 715 23.17 -3.24 -3.39
C GLY A 715 24.30 -2.53 -2.64
N ASP A 716 25.55 -2.85 -3.00
CA ASP A 716 26.82 -2.39 -2.38
C ASP A 716 27.05 -0.85 -2.36
N LEU A 717 26.02 -0.05 -2.68
CA LEU A 717 26.06 1.40 -2.79
C LEU A 717 24.90 2.12 -2.07
N GLY A 718 24.23 1.47 -1.11
CA GLY A 718 23.12 2.12 -0.36
C GLY A 718 21.89 2.40 -1.22
N LYS A 719 21.65 1.58 -2.25
CA LYS A 719 20.49 1.67 -3.12
C LYS A 719 19.31 0.95 -2.48
N LEU A 720 18.23 1.69 -2.22
CA LEU A 720 16.98 1.15 -1.67
C LEU A 720 16.40 0.10 -2.63
N ARG A 721 15.88 -0.99 -2.07
CA ARG A 721 15.22 -2.03 -2.85
C ARG A 721 13.96 -1.47 -3.49
N ARG A 722 13.76 -1.72 -4.79
CA ARG A 722 12.57 -1.27 -5.51
C ARG A 722 11.93 -2.38 -6.32
N ALA A 723 10.61 -2.41 -6.28
CA ALA A 723 9.81 -3.34 -7.05
C ALA A 723 8.63 -2.67 -7.75
N GLY A 724 8.32 -3.12 -8.96
CA GLY A 724 7.05 -2.82 -9.62
C GLY A 724 6.04 -3.94 -9.42
N VAL A 725 4.75 -3.62 -9.37
CA VAL A 725 3.64 -4.59 -9.32
C VAL A 725 2.64 -4.28 -10.41
N SER A 726 2.37 -5.23 -11.29
CA SER A 726 1.44 -5.09 -12.41
C SER A 726 0.14 -5.84 -12.17
N SER A 727 -1.00 -5.22 -12.52
CA SER A 727 -2.28 -5.94 -12.60
C SER A 727 -3.12 -5.47 -13.78
N PHE A 728 -3.60 -6.41 -14.60
CA PHE A 728 -4.32 -6.14 -15.85
C PHE A 728 -5.70 -6.79 -15.83
N GLY A 729 -6.74 -5.99 -15.98
CA GLY A 729 -8.12 -6.46 -16.09
C GLY A 729 -8.37 -7.02 -17.48
N PHE A 730 -9.06 -8.15 -17.59
CA PHE A 730 -9.42 -8.73 -18.89
C PHE A 730 -10.31 -7.79 -19.72
N GLY A 731 -10.97 -6.79 -19.12
CA GLY A 731 -11.69 -5.75 -19.86
C GLY A 731 -10.79 -4.69 -20.51
N GLY A 732 -9.47 -4.68 -20.23
CA GLY A 732 -8.48 -3.79 -20.82
C GLY A 732 -7.89 -2.75 -19.85
N VAL A 733 -8.41 -2.59 -18.64
CA VAL A 733 -7.87 -1.65 -17.63
C VAL A 733 -6.57 -2.20 -17.06
N ASN A 734 -5.48 -1.48 -17.24
CA ASN A 734 -4.16 -1.82 -16.70
C ASN A 734 -3.82 -0.91 -15.53
N ALA A 735 -3.17 -1.45 -14.50
CA ALA A 735 -2.65 -0.66 -13.39
C ALA A 735 -1.26 -1.17 -12.96
N HIS A 736 -0.43 -0.25 -12.49
CA HIS A 736 0.94 -0.55 -12.04
C HIS A 736 1.33 0.35 -10.86
N VAL A 737 2.06 -0.20 -9.90
CA VAL A 737 2.55 0.49 -8.69
C VAL A 737 4.04 0.21 -8.50
N VAL A 738 4.81 1.23 -8.11
CA VAL A 738 6.23 1.09 -7.74
C VAL A 738 6.37 1.26 -6.23
N LEU A 739 6.96 0.25 -5.60
CA LEU A 739 7.25 0.17 -4.17
C LEU A 739 8.75 0.31 -3.92
N GLU A 740 9.10 1.00 -2.84
CA GLU A 740 10.47 1.18 -2.36
C GLU A 740 10.58 0.79 -0.88
N GLU A 741 11.72 0.24 -0.51
CA GLU A 741 12.11 0.00 0.89
C GLU A 741 12.18 1.31 1.69
N PHE A 742 11.70 1.27 2.93
CA PHE A 742 11.94 2.34 3.89
C PHE A 742 12.95 1.88 4.95
N ILE A 743 14.09 2.57 5.06
CA ILE A 743 15.07 2.30 6.12
C ILE A 743 14.65 3.05 7.39
N GLN A 744 14.08 2.30 8.34
CA GLN A 744 13.67 2.89 9.61
C GLN A 744 14.90 3.19 10.50
N GLU A 745 15.13 4.47 10.87
CA GLU A 745 16.23 4.82 11.77
C GLU A 745 15.95 4.37 13.21
N ASN A 746 16.59 3.29 13.70
CA ASN A 746 16.48 2.86 15.10
C ASN A 746 17.32 3.72 16.04
N LYS A 747 16.84 4.94 16.30
CA LYS A 747 17.37 5.76 17.40
C LYS A 747 16.79 5.24 18.71
N GLY A 748 17.62 4.54 19.50
CA GLY A 748 17.32 4.21 20.90
C GLY A 748 17.07 5.50 21.68
N ARG A 749 16.01 5.53 22.48
CA ARG A 749 15.59 6.73 23.23
C ARG A 749 15.34 6.41 24.70
N ALA A 750 15.33 7.49 25.51
CA ALA A 750 15.37 7.44 26.96
C ALA A 750 14.25 6.59 27.56
N ALA A 751 14.60 5.79 28.56
CA ALA A 751 13.68 4.94 29.29
C ALA A 751 12.56 5.77 29.95
N PHE A 752 11.31 5.39 29.71
CA PHE A 752 10.21 5.78 30.58
C PHE A 752 10.23 4.91 31.83
N GLN A 753 9.80 5.47 32.97
CA GLN A 753 9.73 4.74 34.24
C GLN A 753 8.48 3.86 34.37
N GLN A 754 7.45 4.09 33.53
CA GLN A 754 6.15 3.45 33.65
C GLN A 754 5.96 2.33 32.63
N ASN A 755 6.30 1.11 33.05
CA ASN A 755 6.34 -0.03 32.16
C ASN A 755 5.19 -1.01 32.45
N ILE A 756 3.98 -0.70 31.96
CA ILE A 756 2.81 -1.58 32.09
C ILE A 756 2.39 -2.09 30.72
N PHE A 757 2.48 -3.39 30.52
CA PHE A 757 1.90 -4.06 29.38
C PHE A 757 0.41 -4.27 29.59
N VAL A 758 -0.40 -4.00 28.56
CA VAL A 758 -1.86 -4.12 28.61
C VAL A 758 -2.37 -4.90 27.41
N LEU A 759 -3.36 -5.77 27.65
CA LEU A 759 -4.17 -6.41 26.63
C LEU A 759 -5.62 -6.45 27.07
N SER A 760 -6.51 -6.35 26.09
CA SER A 760 -7.94 -6.50 26.35
C SER A 760 -8.66 -7.22 25.21
N ALA A 761 -9.78 -7.86 25.53
CA ALA A 761 -10.67 -8.46 24.55
C ALA A 761 -12.14 -8.46 24.98
N LYS A 762 -13.07 -8.70 24.04
CA LYS A 762 -14.51 -8.77 24.34
C LYS A 762 -14.89 -9.96 25.23
N ASN A 763 -14.11 -11.04 25.20
CA ASN A 763 -14.35 -12.25 25.98
C ASN A 763 -13.04 -12.94 26.39
N LYS A 764 -13.13 -13.84 27.38
CA LYS A 764 -11.97 -14.57 27.93
C LYS A 764 -11.23 -15.40 26.89
N ALA A 765 -11.95 -16.10 26.00
CA ALA A 765 -11.34 -16.96 24.99
C ALA A 765 -10.52 -16.14 23.98
N ALA A 766 -11.04 -14.98 23.55
CA ALA A 766 -10.32 -14.04 22.70
C ALA A 766 -9.08 -13.49 23.42
N LEU A 767 -9.18 -13.13 24.71
CA LEU A 767 -8.01 -12.68 25.49
C LEU A 767 -6.93 -13.76 25.56
N ASP A 768 -7.31 -15.02 25.80
CA ASP A 768 -6.37 -16.14 25.90
C ASP A 768 -5.65 -16.41 24.59
N GLN A 769 -6.38 -16.41 23.47
CA GLN A 769 -5.76 -16.50 22.16
C GLN A 769 -4.85 -15.30 21.89
N TYR A 770 -5.26 -14.10 22.31
CA TYR A 770 -4.48 -12.90 22.08
C TYR A 770 -3.15 -12.93 22.86
N VAL A 771 -3.17 -13.38 24.12
CA VAL A 771 -1.97 -13.61 24.93
C VAL A 771 -1.04 -14.62 24.27
N ASN A 772 -1.57 -15.74 23.76
CA ASN A 772 -0.75 -16.74 23.06
C ASN A 772 -0.02 -16.15 21.84
N ASN A 773 -0.71 -15.31 21.05
CA ASN A 773 -0.10 -14.64 19.91
C ASN A 773 1.02 -13.70 20.33
N TYR A 774 0.86 -12.96 21.43
CA TYR A 774 1.92 -12.10 21.96
C TYR A 774 3.09 -12.89 22.54
N ILE A 775 2.85 -14.03 23.19
CA ILE A 775 3.92 -14.93 23.65
C ILE A 775 4.76 -15.38 22.46
N THR A 776 4.12 -15.83 21.37
CA THR A 776 4.82 -16.24 20.14
C THR A 776 5.59 -15.07 19.54
N TYR A 777 4.92 -13.95 19.29
CA TYR A 777 5.52 -12.76 18.68
C TYR A 777 6.73 -12.23 19.46
N ILE A 778 6.59 -12.05 20.78
CA ILE A 778 7.68 -11.56 21.64
C ILE A 778 8.83 -12.56 21.68
N SER A 779 8.54 -13.87 21.67
CA SER A 779 9.58 -14.91 21.65
C SER A 779 10.40 -14.87 20.37
N GLU A 780 9.74 -14.68 19.21
CA GLU A 780 10.39 -14.64 17.90
C GLU A 780 11.17 -13.34 17.66
N HIS A 781 10.71 -12.22 18.22
CA HIS A 781 11.29 -10.88 17.97
C HIS A 781 12.10 -10.35 19.16
N LYS A 782 12.44 -11.22 20.12
CA LYS A 782 13.05 -10.84 21.40
C LYS A 782 14.31 -9.97 21.27
N ALA A 783 15.12 -10.20 20.23
CA ALA A 783 16.38 -9.49 20.01
C ALA A 783 16.20 -8.06 19.49
N ASP A 784 15.10 -7.80 18.79
CA ASP A 784 14.90 -6.55 18.03
C ASP A 784 13.77 -5.67 18.59
N ILE A 785 12.94 -6.21 19.48
CA ILE A 785 11.79 -5.50 20.04
C ILE A 785 12.19 -4.53 21.15
N SER A 786 11.78 -3.26 21.00
CA SER A 786 11.85 -2.28 22.08
C SER A 786 10.64 -2.44 23.00
N LEU A 787 10.88 -2.75 24.29
CA LEU A 787 9.82 -2.81 25.30
C LEU A 787 8.99 -1.52 25.27
N GLN A 788 9.64 -0.36 25.22
CA GLN A 788 8.92 0.92 25.29
C GLN A 788 7.99 1.16 24.10
N ASN A 789 8.42 0.81 22.89
CA ASN A 789 7.58 0.93 21.71
C ASN A 789 6.41 -0.08 21.74
N LEU A 790 6.66 -1.29 22.28
CA LEU A 790 5.62 -2.30 22.50
C LEU A 790 4.54 -1.77 23.45
N LEU A 791 4.95 -1.26 24.62
CA LEU A 791 4.03 -0.71 25.62
C LEU A 791 3.24 0.48 25.07
N TYR A 792 3.94 1.45 24.47
CA TYR A 792 3.32 2.63 23.86
C TYR A 792 2.26 2.26 22.81
N THR A 793 2.59 1.32 21.93
CA THR A 793 1.67 0.88 20.86
C THR A 793 0.43 0.18 21.45
N LEU A 794 0.59 -0.62 22.50
CA LEU A 794 -0.53 -1.30 23.15
C LEU A 794 -1.44 -0.34 23.91
N GLN A 795 -0.85 0.64 24.61
CA GLN A 795 -1.57 1.58 25.45
C GLN A 795 -2.36 2.61 24.62
N LEU A 796 -1.81 3.08 23.50
CA LEU A 796 -2.43 4.14 22.69
C LEU A 796 -2.99 3.65 21.34
N GLY A 797 -2.63 2.45 20.92
CA GLY A 797 -2.95 1.90 19.60
C GLY A 797 -4.00 0.78 19.64
N ARG A 798 -4.65 0.53 20.78
CA ARG A 798 -5.66 -0.53 20.95
C ARG A 798 -6.88 -0.01 21.68
N ASN A 799 -8.06 -0.46 21.25
CA ASN A 799 -9.29 -0.18 21.99
C ASN A 799 -9.25 -0.95 23.32
N PRO A 800 -9.52 -0.30 24.46
CA PRO A 800 -9.71 -1.00 25.71
C PRO A 800 -11.05 -1.75 25.69
N GLU A 801 -11.01 -3.05 25.94
CA GLU A 801 -12.15 -3.96 25.92
C GLU A 801 -12.46 -4.52 27.31
N LYS A 802 -13.56 -5.27 27.42
CA LYS A 802 -14.12 -5.73 28.70
C LYS A 802 -13.21 -6.66 29.50
N TYR A 803 -12.57 -7.65 28.89
CA TYR A 803 -11.69 -8.59 29.60
C TYR A 803 -10.27 -8.07 29.49
N ARG A 804 -9.66 -7.71 30.63
CA ARG A 804 -8.40 -6.97 30.67
C ARG A 804 -7.30 -7.76 31.39
N LEU A 805 -6.09 -7.68 30.86
CA LEU A 805 -4.84 -8.19 31.43
C LEU A 805 -3.81 -7.05 31.48
N ALA A 806 -3.22 -6.80 32.65
CA ALA A 806 -2.12 -5.87 32.81
C ALA A 806 -0.92 -6.52 33.49
N VAL A 807 0.29 -6.20 33.02
CA VAL A 807 1.56 -6.75 33.52
C VAL A 807 2.56 -5.61 33.75
N PRO A 808 2.83 -5.21 35.01
CA PRO A 808 3.99 -4.39 35.34
C PRO A 808 5.27 -5.16 35.01
N THR A 809 6.19 -4.57 34.27
CA THR A 809 7.40 -5.27 33.79
C THR A 809 8.59 -4.33 33.63
N GLU A 810 9.82 -4.76 33.90
CA GLU A 810 11.00 -3.93 33.65
C GLU A 810 11.73 -4.29 32.35
N ASN A 811 11.47 -5.47 31.80
CA ASN A 811 12.14 -6.01 30.62
C ASN A 811 11.28 -7.05 29.88
N ILE A 812 11.73 -7.47 28.70
CA ILE A 812 11.01 -8.43 27.85
C ILE A 812 10.96 -9.82 28.49
N GLU A 813 12.00 -10.22 29.22
CA GLU A 813 12.05 -11.52 29.91
C GLU A 813 10.99 -11.65 31.00
N GLN A 814 10.87 -10.64 31.87
CA GLN A 814 9.86 -10.59 32.93
C GLN A 814 8.45 -10.60 32.33
N LEU A 815 8.21 -9.80 31.28
CA LEU A 815 6.94 -9.77 30.57
C LEU A 815 6.59 -11.16 30.03
N LEU A 816 7.51 -11.79 29.31
CA LEU A 816 7.29 -13.10 28.70
C LEU A 816 7.03 -14.18 29.77
N SER A 817 7.71 -14.12 30.92
CA SER A 817 7.44 -15.00 32.06
C SER A 817 6.03 -14.80 32.60
N ALA A 818 5.62 -13.55 32.85
CA ALA A 818 4.29 -13.25 33.39
C ALA A 818 3.15 -13.68 32.44
N LEU A 819 3.33 -13.51 31.12
CA LEU A 819 2.36 -13.99 30.14
C LEU A 819 2.23 -15.52 30.13
N LYS A 820 3.34 -16.25 30.31
CA LYS A 820 3.33 -17.72 30.44
C LYS A 820 2.71 -18.18 31.76
N ASP A 821 2.92 -17.45 32.85
CA ASP A 821 2.25 -17.72 34.13
C ASP A 821 0.73 -17.55 34.00
N TYR A 822 0.28 -16.49 33.32
CA TYR A 822 -1.15 -16.30 32.99
C TYR A 822 -1.69 -17.46 32.16
N GLN A 823 -0.98 -17.86 31.10
CA GLN A 823 -1.38 -18.96 30.21
C GLN A 823 -1.51 -20.30 30.95
N SER A 824 -0.61 -20.55 31.91
CA SER A 824 -0.60 -21.77 32.72
C SER A 824 -1.53 -21.72 33.94
N ALA A 825 -2.31 -20.64 34.09
CA ALA A 825 -3.21 -20.38 35.22
C ALA A 825 -2.50 -20.45 36.59
N VAL A 826 -1.21 -20.10 36.63
CA VAL A 826 -0.45 -19.98 37.87
C VAL A 826 -0.85 -18.68 38.56
N ASN A 827 -1.30 -18.76 39.81
CA ASN A 827 -1.61 -17.57 40.59
C ASN A 827 -0.30 -16.83 40.91
N SER A 828 -0.12 -15.64 40.35
CA SER A 828 1.12 -14.86 40.42
C SER A 828 0.80 -13.39 40.65
N ALA A 829 1.59 -12.73 41.50
CA ALA A 829 1.51 -11.28 41.69
C ALA A 829 2.10 -10.49 40.51
N ALA A 830 2.61 -11.17 39.48
CA ALA A 830 3.25 -10.57 38.32
C ALA A 830 2.25 -9.99 37.29
N PHE A 831 0.98 -10.36 37.36
CA PHE A 831 -0.05 -9.88 36.44
C PHE A 831 -1.38 -9.64 37.14
N PHE A 832 -2.21 -8.79 36.54
CA PHE A 832 -3.55 -8.44 37.00
C PHE A 832 -4.55 -8.75 35.89
N THR A 833 -5.69 -9.33 36.26
CA THR A 833 -6.77 -9.63 35.32
C THR A 833 -8.11 -9.29 35.94
N ALA A 834 -9.01 -8.68 35.18
CA ALA A 834 -10.39 -8.48 35.60
C ALA A 834 -11.32 -8.33 34.40
N VAL A 835 -12.62 -8.33 34.71
CA VAL A 835 -13.69 -7.96 33.79
C VAL A 835 -14.04 -6.52 34.13
N ALA A 836 -13.69 -5.59 33.24
CA ALA A 836 -13.91 -4.16 33.43
C ALA A 836 -15.39 -3.82 33.61
N VAL A 837 -15.66 -2.84 34.46
CA VAL A 837 -17.00 -2.33 34.80
C VAL A 837 -17.21 -1.00 34.06
N GLU A 838 -18.34 -0.85 33.38
CA GLU A 838 -18.64 0.32 32.51
C GLU A 838 -18.70 1.67 33.24
N ASP A 839 -18.81 1.68 34.58
CA ASP A 839 -18.85 2.88 35.43
C ASP A 839 -17.90 2.75 36.64
N TYR A 840 -16.66 2.33 36.40
CA TYR A 840 -15.68 2.22 37.49
C TYR A 840 -15.32 3.61 38.06
N GLN A 841 -15.90 3.97 39.21
CA GLN A 841 -15.71 5.28 39.87
C GLN A 841 -14.76 5.26 41.08
N GLU A 842 -14.18 4.10 41.41
CA GLU A 842 -13.32 3.98 42.60
C GLU A 842 -11.95 4.65 42.43
N THR A 843 -11.46 4.81 41.20
CA THR A 843 -10.20 5.50 40.92
C THR A 843 -10.48 6.82 40.19
N THR A 844 -10.10 7.94 40.79
CA THR A 844 -10.23 9.26 40.16
C THR A 844 -9.01 9.58 39.29
N ALA A 845 -9.11 10.56 38.39
CA ALA A 845 -7.94 11.04 37.64
C ALA A 845 -6.83 11.58 38.56
N ALA A 846 -7.20 12.09 39.75
CA ALA A 846 -6.25 12.48 40.79
C ALA A 846 -5.37 11.31 41.25
N ASP A 847 -6.01 10.17 41.47
CA ASP A 847 -5.37 8.96 41.94
C ASP A 847 -4.46 8.39 40.87
N ILE A 848 -4.91 8.38 39.59
CA ILE A 848 -4.10 7.95 38.45
C ILE A 848 -2.82 8.80 38.34
N VAL A 849 -2.94 10.14 38.39
CA VAL A 849 -1.78 11.04 38.33
C VAL A 849 -0.84 10.82 39.53
N ALA A 850 -1.39 10.59 40.73
CA ALA A 850 -0.60 10.27 41.90
C ALA A 850 0.16 8.94 41.74
N MET A 851 -0.49 7.88 41.24
CA MET A 851 0.12 6.58 40.97
C MET A 851 1.24 6.67 39.92
N ILE A 852 1.00 7.42 38.83
CA ILE A 852 1.97 7.73 37.77
C ILE A 852 3.19 8.47 38.35
N SER A 853 2.98 9.53 39.12
CA SER A 853 4.07 10.37 39.69
C SER A 853 4.90 9.65 40.76
N THR A 854 4.31 8.67 41.45
CA THR A 854 4.97 7.89 42.51
C THR A 854 5.43 6.50 42.05
N ASN A 855 5.32 6.21 40.75
CA ASN A 855 5.69 4.94 40.13
C ASN A 855 5.02 3.69 40.75
N LYS A 856 3.75 3.82 41.15
CA LYS A 856 2.93 2.73 41.71
C LYS A 856 2.32 1.86 40.60
N LEU A 857 3.17 1.16 39.84
CA LEU A 857 2.75 0.44 38.64
C LEU A 857 1.73 -0.67 38.91
N SER A 858 1.81 -1.37 40.04
CA SER A 858 0.85 -2.40 40.41
C SER A 858 -0.55 -1.85 40.71
N GLU A 859 -0.64 -0.68 41.38
CA GLU A 859 -1.93 -0.02 41.64
C GLU A 859 -2.56 0.50 40.35
N LEU A 860 -1.73 1.02 39.45
CA LEU A 860 -2.16 1.50 38.12
C LEU A 860 -2.62 0.32 37.24
N ALA A 861 -1.87 -0.78 37.19
CA ALA A 861 -2.24 -1.99 36.46
C ALA A 861 -3.55 -2.59 36.98
N HIS A 862 -3.72 -2.63 38.31
CA HIS A 862 -4.96 -3.08 38.92
C HIS A 862 -6.14 -2.19 38.52
N SER A 863 -6.00 -0.86 38.67
CA SER A 863 -7.06 0.10 38.32
C SER A 863 -7.48 -0.03 36.84
N TRP A 864 -6.51 -0.15 35.93
CA TRP A 864 -6.80 -0.32 34.50
C TRP A 864 -7.60 -1.60 34.22
N THR A 865 -7.28 -2.70 34.90
CA THR A 865 -8.04 -3.96 34.72
C THR A 865 -9.48 -3.86 35.20
N GLN A 866 -9.77 -3.00 36.19
CA GLN A 866 -11.13 -2.77 36.69
C GLN A 866 -11.99 -1.87 35.79
N GLY A 867 -11.38 -1.13 34.86
CA GLY A 867 -12.09 -0.25 33.92
C GLY A 867 -11.66 1.22 33.94
N ALA A 868 -10.62 1.59 34.70
CA ALA A 868 -10.06 2.94 34.61
C ALA A 868 -9.24 3.08 33.31
N ASP A 869 -9.71 3.90 32.36
CA ASP A 869 -9.05 4.15 31.07
C ASP A 869 -8.20 5.43 31.06
#